data_AF-A0A956LDU0-F1
#
_entry.id   AF-A0A956LDU0-F1
#
_cell.length_a   1.000
_cell.length_b   1.000
_cell.length_c   1.000
_cell.angle_alpha   90.00
_cell.angle_beta   90.00
_cell.angle_gamma   90.00
#
_symmetry.space_group_name_H-M   'P 1'
#
loop_
_entity.id
_entity.type
_entity.pdbx_description
1 polymer ?
#
loop_
_entity_poly.entity_id
_entity_poly.type
_entity_poly.pdbx_seq_one_letter_code
_entity_poly.pdbx_strand_id
1 'polypeptide(L)'
;MDWIAQRLGIVALALGVASALGGCSDDGGGETDGGTSEGGGTTAGSVGESDGTSDSGEPGTTTGEPEAPDDPGTVILRRLNNVEYNNTIRDLIGTEQTPADNFPANQVSLGFDNISAVQSLSPLQAELYELAAEGVIEEALDRPMVEPQLQLFQAETDDTVKDIGGEAGEFWNLWSNGEVATTVTVEHDGPYAFRTRAAGQQAGPDLPHMALLVDGVEVDAFDVDATEQAPQQYETEVELTAGVHAISVAFTNDYYDDVLMEDRNLLVDYLELEGPFGLEGEENPLRANILVCDPGPAGDEGCLRQILEVFGRKAYRRPLSVDELDRLMALLAAASDGPADWETGLKAALKALLISPHFVFRVELDDDPADETPHQVNPFELATRLSYFLWSSAPDDELLDAAAADELKTDAQLAAQVTRMLADDKARALVDNYAGQWLMIRAVWDAFKDPSVYPQMNDALRLSMVTEMSLFAESVLLDGRPLSELLLAESAFIDDALAQHYGLPPTGSDQFAEVAFGDAPRQGVLTQAGLLVVLAHATHNSPVKRGKWIMENLLCQDPPPPPDNLDIPPLEPVEDGGSLREQLEQHRADPVCASCHQYMDPLGFALEHYNAIGAWRDDDNGYTIDATGQLMSGVAFDGALEMSDAIAEDPGFPRCLTEKAFIYALGRDVRIADTPYLEELQAQLELADYSFAELVLALATSDSFRMRRGTQEN
;
A
#
# COMPACT_ATOMS: atom_id res chain seq x y z
N MET A 1 5.55 -20.79 -19.33
CA MET A 1 4.52 -20.10 -20.12
C MET A 1 3.61 -21.07 -20.89
N ASP A 2 4.12 -21.98 -21.74
CA ASP A 2 3.29 -22.92 -22.54
C ASP A 2 2.23 -23.75 -21.77
N TRP A 3 2.45 -24.02 -20.48
CA TRP A 3 1.51 -24.78 -19.64
C TRP A 3 0.17 -24.07 -19.37
N ILE A 4 0.17 -22.73 -19.28
CA ILE A 4 -1.03 -21.95 -18.90
C ILE A 4 -2.03 -21.90 -20.06
N ALA A 5 -1.53 -21.72 -21.29
CA ALA A 5 -2.35 -21.62 -22.50
C ALA A 5 -3.07 -22.93 -22.91
N GLN A 6 -2.77 -24.07 -22.27
CA GLN A 6 -3.43 -25.36 -22.56
C GLN A 6 -4.60 -25.71 -21.61
N ARG A 7 -4.89 -24.88 -20.59
CA ARG A 7 -6.05 -25.09 -19.70
C ARG A 7 -7.14 -24.02 -19.78
N LEU A 8 -6.82 -22.84 -20.30
CA LEU A 8 -7.82 -21.83 -20.66
C LEU A 8 -8.07 -21.92 -22.17
N GLY A 9 -9.33 -22.08 -22.59
CA GLY A 9 -9.73 -22.39 -23.97
C GLY A 9 -9.64 -21.23 -24.97
N ILE A 10 -8.59 -20.41 -24.90
CA ILE A 10 -8.46 -19.16 -25.63
C ILE A 10 -8.05 -19.42 -27.09
N VAL A 11 -8.91 -19.04 -28.04
CA VAL A 11 -8.67 -19.19 -29.48
C VAL A 11 -7.70 -18.11 -29.97
N ALA A 12 -6.40 -18.41 -29.97
CA ALA A 12 -5.37 -17.49 -30.46
C ALA A 12 -5.46 -17.29 -31.99
N LEU A 13 -5.99 -16.14 -32.41
CA LEU A 13 -6.16 -15.78 -33.83
C LEU A 13 -4.91 -15.07 -34.36
N ALA A 14 -4.07 -15.80 -35.09
CA ALA A 14 -2.73 -15.33 -35.46
C ALA A 14 -2.69 -14.38 -36.66
N LEU A 15 -2.10 -13.19 -36.48
CA LEU A 15 -1.60 -12.32 -37.55
C LEU A 15 -0.15 -11.93 -37.23
N GLY A 16 0.79 -12.44 -38.02
CA GLY A 16 2.22 -12.15 -37.87
C GLY A 16 2.72 -11.14 -38.91
N VAL A 17 3.56 -10.20 -38.48
CA VAL A 17 4.39 -9.36 -39.35
C VAL A 17 5.84 -9.46 -38.88
N ALA A 18 6.74 -9.88 -39.76
CA ALA A 18 8.16 -9.98 -39.46
C ALA A 18 8.89 -8.66 -39.80
N SER A 19 9.78 -8.23 -38.92
CA SER A 19 10.61 -7.03 -39.09
C SER A 19 11.72 -7.20 -40.13
N ALA A 20 11.96 -6.19 -40.96
CA ALA A 20 13.18 -6.04 -41.75
C ALA A 20 13.57 -4.55 -41.84
N LEU A 21 14.88 -4.26 -41.79
CA LEU A 21 15.44 -2.91 -41.67
C LEU A 21 16.02 -2.38 -43.00
N GLY A 22 15.86 -1.08 -43.23
CA GLY A 22 16.85 -0.25 -43.92
C GLY A 22 16.72 -0.06 -45.44
N GLY A 23 16.75 1.20 -45.87
CA GLY A 23 16.85 1.61 -47.28
C GLY A 23 16.52 3.11 -47.43
N CYS A 24 17.42 3.89 -48.03
CA CYS A 24 17.29 5.35 -48.13
C CYS A 24 16.99 5.82 -49.58
N SER A 25 16.50 7.07 -49.67
CA SER A 25 16.70 8.05 -50.76
C SER A 25 15.59 8.29 -51.81
N ASP A 26 15.48 9.58 -52.15
CA ASP A 26 15.06 10.25 -53.40
C ASP A 26 13.58 10.28 -53.90
N ASP A 27 12.99 11.47 -53.72
CA ASP A 27 12.37 12.39 -54.71
C ASP A 27 11.14 12.04 -55.61
N GLY A 28 10.27 13.07 -55.75
CA GLY A 28 9.07 13.15 -56.62
C GLY A 28 7.75 13.04 -55.82
N GLY A 29 6.71 13.88 -55.99
CA GLY A 29 6.36 14.85 -57.04
C GLY A 29 5.66 14.17 -58.22
N GLY A 30 4.40 14.44 -58.59
CA GLY A 30 3.36 15.35 -58.07
C GLY A 30 2.08 15.28 -58.95
N GLU A 31 1.14 16.23 -58.80
CA GLU A 31 -0.06 16.45 -59.65
C GLU A 31 -1.20 15.37 -59.58
N THR A 32 -2.45 15.76 -59.24
CA THR A 32 -3.70 15.85 -60.06
C THR A 32 -4.21 14.53 -60.69
N ASP A 33 -5.49 14.26 -61.01
CA ASP A 33 -6.81 14.94 -61.01
C ASP A 33 -7.87 13.82 -60.68
N GLY A 34 -9.21 13.93 -60.62
CA GLY A 34 -10.17 14.97 -61.00
C GLY A 34 -11.47 14.38 -61.61
N GLY A 35 -12.41 13.89 -60.79
CA GLY A 35 -13.88 13.87 -61.04
C GLY A 35 -14.58 12.82 -61.96
N THR A 36 -15.84 12.50 -61.60
CA THR A 36 -16.96 11.92 -62.43
C THR A 36 -16.81 10.48 -63.00
N SER A 37 -17.84 9.66 -63.30
CA SER A 37 -19.29 9.51 -62.97
C SER A 37 -19.70 8.02 -63.26
N GLU A 38 -20.93 7.46 -63.29
CA GLU A 38 -22.33 7.92 -63.27
C GLU A 38 -23.34 6.77 -62.98
N GLY A 39 -24.61 7.07 -62.62
CA GLY A 39 -25.75 6.12 -62.56
C GLY A 39 -25.94 5.34 -61.23
N GLY A 40 -27.14 4.97 -60.75
CA GLY A 40 -28.52 5.13 -61.26
C GLY A 40 -29.25 3.77 -61.41
N GLY A 41 -30.47 3.52 -60.90
CA GLY A 41 -31.37 4.32 -60.05
C GLY A 41 -32.81 3.74 -60.01
N THR A 42 -33.70 4.28 -59.16
CA THR A 42 -35.17 3.97 -59.05
C THR A 42 -35.52 2.56 -58.48
N THR A 43 -36.68 2.27 -57.87
CA THR A 43 -38.04 2.89 -57.82
C THR A 43 -38.74 2.85 -56.44
N ALA A 44 -39.78 3.70 -56.29
CA ALA A 44 -40.95 3.74 -55.38
C ALA A 44 -41.19 2.67 -54.27
N GLY A 45 -41.89 2.98 -53.16
CA GLY A 45 -42.52 4.25 -52.74
C GLY A 45 -43.81 4.08 -51.90
N SER A 46 -44.56 5.18 -51.73
CA SER A 46 -45.87 5.34 -51.06
C SER A 46 -45.89 5.57 -49.53
N VAL A 47 -46.31 6.79 -49.20
CA VAL A 47 -46.78 7.32 -47.92
C VAL A 47 -47.95 6.52 -47.34
N GLY A 48 -48.09 6.55 -46.00
CA GLY A 48 -49.33 6.33 -45.25
C GLY A 48 -49.41 7.35 -44.11
N GLU A 49 -50.60 7.89 -43.84
CA GLU A 49 -50.84 9.05 -42.95
C GLU A 49 -52.13 8.83 -42.14
N SER A 50 -52.52 9.77 -41.26
CA SER A 50 -53.64 9.71 -40.28
C SER A 50 -53.38 8.83 -39.03
N ASP A 51 -53.91 9.15 -37.84
CA ASP A 51 -54.54 10.40 -37.39
C ASP A 51 -54.38 10.60 -35.88
N GLY A 52 -54.51 11.84 -35.39
CA GLY A 52 -54.43 12.15 -33.96
C GLY A 52 -55.77 11.96 -33.23
N THR A 53 -55.75 11.50 -31.97
CA THR A 53 -56.88 11.63 -31.05
C THR A 53 -56.38 11.79 -29.62
N SER A 54 -56.81 12.87 -28.97
CA SER A 54 -56.62 13.10 -27.53
C SER A 54 -57.72 12.43 -26.72
N ASP A 55 -57.39 11.79 -25.62
CA ASP A 55 -58.34 11.52 -24.53
C ASP A 55 -57.70 11.92 -23.18
N SER A 56 -58.53 12.23 -22.18
CA SER A 56 -58.14 12.87 -20.93
C SER A 56 -58.63 12.08 -19.72
N GLY A 57 -57.72 11.38 -19.05
CA GLY A 57 -57.97 10.68 -17.78
C GLY A 57 -57.38 11.41 -16.57
N GLU A 58 -58.08 11.34 -15.44
CA GLU A 58 -57.62 11.90 -14.15
C GLU A 58 -56.50 11.04 -13.52
N PRO A 59 -55.62 11.61 -12.68
CA PRO A 59 -54.48 10.89 -12.12
C PRO A 59 -54.92 9.83 -11.10
N GLY A 60 -54.65 8.56 -11.40
CA GLY A 60 -54.74 7.48 -10.42
C GLY A 60 -53.49 7.43 -9.56
N THR A 61 -53.63 7.52 -8.23
CA THR A 61 -52.53 7.28 -7.29
C THR A 61 -52.14 5.81 -7.29
N THR A 62 -51.05 5.48 -7.97
CA THR A 62 -50.36 4.18 -7.85
C THR A 62 -49.22 4.30 -6.84
N THR A 63 -49.45 3.81 -5.63
CA THR A 63 -48.35 3.40 -4.73
C THR A 63 -47.78 2.10 -5.27
N GLY A 64 -46.79 2.19 -6.17
CA GLY A 64 -45.91 1.08 -6.50
C GLY A 64 -44.70 1.09 -5.57
N GLU A 65 -44.23 -0.08 -5.18
CA GLU A 65 -42.82 -0.26 -4.84
C GLU A 65 -41.99 0.03 -6.12
N PRO A 66 -40.78 0.62 -6.01
CA PRO A 66 -39.92 0.77 -7.18
C PRO A 66 -39.56 -0.61 -7.74
N GLU A 67 -39.61 -0.76 -9.07
CA GLU A 67 -38.94 -1.88 -9.73
C GLU A 67 -37.43 -1.60 -9.63
N ALA A 68 -36.76 -2.39 -8.80
CA ALA A 68 -35.30 -2.34 -8.62
C ALA A 68 -34.57 -2.60 -9.95
N PRO A 69 -33.27 -2.25 -10.08
CA PRO A 69 -32.54 -2.48 -11.32
C PRO A 69 -32.60 -3.94 -11.82
N ASP A 70 -33.29 -4.17 -12.94
CA ASP A 70 -33.31 -5.44 -13.69
C ASP A 70 -31.90 -5.93 -14.12
N ASP A 71 -30.87 -5.11 -13.93
CA ASP A 71 -29.48 -5.37 -14.30
C ASP A 71 -28.53 -4.87 -13.18
N PRO A 72 -28.06 -5.73 -12.25
CA PRO A 72 -27.05 -5.36 -11.23
C PRO A 72 -25.63 -5.19 -11.81
N GLY A 73 -25.42 -5.64 -13.04
CA GLY A 73 -24.15 -5.62 -13.75
C GLY A 73 -23.41 -6.95 -13.80
N THR A 74 -22.38 -6.93 -14.62
CA THR A 74 -21.45 -8.04 -14.84
C THR A 74 -20.21 -7.82 -13.98
N VAL A 75 -19.54 -8.90 -13.57
CA VAL A 75 -18.33 -8.78 -12.72
C VAL A 75 -17.09 -8.93 -13.56
N ILE A 76 -16.24 -7.89 -13.56
CA ILE A 76 -14.91 -7.92 -14.16
C ILE A 76 -13.91 -8.36 -13.08
N LEU A 77 -12.99 -9.25 -13.43
CA LEU A 77 -11.97 -9.76 -12.52
C LEU A 77 -11.07 -8.61 -12.00
N ARG A 78 -11.26 -8.23 -10.73
CA ARG A 78 -10.55 -7.13 -10.05
C ARG A 78 -9.24 -7.63 -9.43
N ARG A 79 -8.11 -6.99 -9.76
CA ARG A 79 -6.80 -7.25 -9.12
C ARG A 79 -6.78 -6.60 -7.74
N LEU A 80 -6.04 -7.15 -6.78
CA LEU A 80 -5.67 -6.38 -5.60
C LEU A 80 -4.77 -5.23 -6.05
N ASN A 81 -5.18 -3.98 -5.84
CA ASN A 81 -4.31 -2.83 -6.03
C ASN A 81 -3.14 -2.89 -5.03
N ASN A 82 -2.08 -2.10 -5.24
CA ASN A 82 -0.87 -2.21 -4.40
C ASN A 82 -1.14 -2.01 -2.88
N VAL A 83 -2.09 -1.15 -2.49
CA VAL A 83 -2.47 -0.97 -1.07
C VAL A 83 -3.33 -2.14 -0.57
N GLU A 84 -4.30 -2.58 -1.36
CA GLU A 84 -5.12 -3.78 -1.10
C GLU A 84 -4.25 -5.03 -0.90
N TYR A 85 -3.14 -5.15 -1.63
CA TYR A 85 -2.16 -6.22 -1.49
C TYR A 85 -1.36 -6.11 -0.18
N ASN A 86 -0.75 -4.97 0.11
CA ASN A 86 0.02 -4.75 1.34
C ASN A 86 -0.84 -5.00 2.59
N ASN A 87 -2.06 -4.43 2.64
CA ASN A 87 -3.01 -4.64 3.71
C ASN A 87 -3.36 -6.13 3.90
N THR A 88 -3.63 -6.84 2.80
CA THR A 88 -3.96 -8.26 2.83
C THR A 88 -2.79 -9.12 3.31
N ILE A 89 -1.56 -8.79 2.94
CA ILE A 89 -0.34 -9.48 3.39
C ILE A 89 -0.11 -9.24 4.89
N ARG A 90 -0.19 -7.99 5.35
CA ARG A 90 -0.14 -7.64 6.79
C ARG A 90 -1.20 -8.39 7.58
N ASP A 91 -2.45 -8.40 7.11
CA ASP A 91 -3.57 -9.04 7.80
C ASP A 91 -3.52 -10.59 7.81
N LEU A 92 -2.67 -11.20 6.96
CA LEU A 92 -2.41 -12.64 6.93
C LEU A 92 -1.20 -13.08 7.77
N ILE A 93 -0.17 -12.23 7.84
CA ILE A 93 1.16 -12.61 8.33
C ILE A 93 1.56 -11.81 9.59
N GLY A 94 1.03 -10.61 9.78
CA GLY A 94 1.46 -9.64 10.80
C GLY A 94 2.72 -8.86 10.45
N THR A 95 3.18 -8.93 9.19
CA THR A 95 4.39 -8.21 8.72
C THR A 95 4.13 -6.71 8.52
N GLU A 96 5.13 -5.90 8.85
CA GLU A 96 5.17 -4.46 8.55
C GLU A 96 5.80 -4.15 7.17
N GLN A 97 6.18 -5.18 6.38
CA GLN A 97 6.68 -4.98 5.02
C GLN A 97 5.58 -4.50 4.07
N THR A 98 5.91 -3.52 3.23
CA THR A 98 5.04 -2.98 2.17
C THR A 98 5.55 -3.32 0.75
N PRO A 99 5.70 -4.62 0.39
CA PRO A 99 6.41 -5.03 -0.82
C PRO A 99 5.80 -4.49 -2.12
N ALA A 100 4.49 -4.19 -2.14
CA ALA A 100 3.82 -3.65 -3.32
C ALA A 100 4.16 -2.18 -3.62
N ASP A 101 4.88 -1.49 -2.74
CA ASP A 101 5.39 -0.13 -3.00
C ASP A 101 6.44 -0.13 -4.12
N ASN A 102 7.06 -1.29 -4.38
CA ASN A 102 7.99 -1.52 -5.48
C ASN A 102 7.31 -2.03 -6.76
N PHE A 103 5.99 -2.24 -6.75
CA PHE A 103 5.24 -2.64 -7.95
C PHE A 103 5.01 -1.45 -8.88
N PRO A 104 4.72 -1.68 -10.18
CA PRO A 104 4.21 -0.63 -11.06
C PRO A 104 3.00 0.09 -10.42
N ALA A 105 2.97 1.41 -10.55
CA ALA A 105 1.88 2.23 -10.03
C ALA A 105 0.53 1.78 -10.62
N ASN A 106 -0.52 1.78 -9.78
CA ASN A 106 -1.87 1.44 -10.23
C ASN A 106 -2.36 2.49 -11.26
N GLN A 107 -3.15 2.03 -12.23
CA GLN A 107 -3.89 2.94 -13.11
C GLN A 107 -5.07 3.52 -12.33
N VAL A 108 -5.18 4.85 -12.31
CA VAL A 108 -6.32 5.57 -11.70
C VAL A 108 -7.37 5.82 -12.78
N SER A 109 -8.64 5.54 -12.49
CA SER A 109 -9.79 5.84 -13.34
C SER A 109 -10.96 6.27 -12.46
N LEU A 110 -11.85 7.14 -12.96
CA LEU A 110 -13.01 7.67 -12.22
C LEU A 110 -12.68 8.29 -10.84
N GLY A 111 -11.42 8.65 -10.60
CA GLY A 111 -10.90 9.15 -9.32
C GLY A 111 -10.21 8.10 -8.43
N PHE A 112 -10.20 6.80 -8.77
CA PHE A 112 -9.72 5.72 -7.90
C PHE A 112 -8.78 4.72 -8.59
N ASP A 113 -7.84 4.17 -7.81
CA ASP A 113 -6.90 3.08 -8.16
C ASP A 113 -7.49 1.66 -8.07
N ASN A 114 -8.75 1.53 -7.67
CA ASN A 114 -9.43 0.27 -7.38
C ASN A 114 -10.43 -0.17 -8.49
N ILE A 115 -10.45 0.53 -9.62
CA ILE A 115 -11.35 0.28 -10.75
C ILE A 115 -10.88 -0.92 -11.58
N SER A 116 -11.69 -1.99 -11.57
CA SER A 116 -11.44 -3.26 -12.26
C SER A 116 -11.05 -3.12 -13.74
N ALA A 117 -11.71 -2.22 -14.49
CA ALA A 117 -11.51 -2.04 -15.92
C ALA A 117 -10.09 -1.59 -16.34
N VAL A 118 -9.28 -1.05 -15.42
CA VAL A 118 -7.90 -0.59 -15.69
C VAL A 118 -6.83 -1.41 -14.97
N GLN A 119 -7.20 -2.48 -14.26
CA GLN A 119 -6.30 -3.30 -13.45
C GLN A 119 -5.64 -4.46 -14.24
N SER A 120 -5.02 -4.14 -15.38
CA SER A 120 -4.21 -5.11 -16.12
C SER A 120 -3.00 -5.61 -15.32
N LEU A 121 -2.54 -6.83 -15.64
CA LEU A 121 -1.36 -7.44 -15.03
C LEU A 121 -0.20 -7.45 -16.05
N SER A 122 0.93 -6.86 -15.69
CA SER A 122 2.16 -6.92 -16.50
C SER A 122 3.04 -8.12 -16.12
N PRO A 123 3.89 -8.64 -17.04
CA PRO A 123 4.84 -9.71 -16.71
C PRO A 123 5.78 -9.35 -15.55
N LEU A 124 6.29 -8.11 -15.54
CA LEU A 124 7.12 -7.59 -14.45
C LEU A 124 6.39 -7.63 -13.10
N GLN A 125 5.11 -7.26 -13.07
CA GLN A 125 4.33 -7.30 -11.84
C GLN A 125 4.04 -8.75 -11.37
N ALA A 126 3.94 -9.71 -12.29
CA ALA A 126 3.86 -11.13 -11.94
C ALA A 126 5.18 -11.65 -11.30
N GLU A 127 6.34 -11.23 -11.82
CA GLU A 127 7.65 -11.52 -11.22
C GLU A 127 7.80 -10.85 -9.84
N LEU A 128 7.29 -9.63 -9.68
CA LEU A 128 7.33 -8.91 -8.40
C LEU A 128 6.37 -9.49 -7.35
N TYR A 129 5.22 -10.06 -7.73
CA TYR A 129 4.39 -10.85 -6.80
C TYR A 129 5.13 -12.10 -6.29
N GLU A 130 5.97 -12.73 -7.13
CA GLU A 130 6.76 -13.88 -6.71
C GLU A 130 7.83 -13.50 -5.68
N LEU A 131 8.55 -12.40 -5.92
CA LEU A 131 9.55 -11.85 -5.00
C LEU A 131 8.93 -11.35 -3.69
N ALA A 132 7.76 -10.69 -3.76
CA ALA A 132 7.02 -10.24 -2.59
C ALA A 132 6.57 -11.42 -1.72
N ALA A 133 5.98 -12.46 -2.33
CA ALA A 133 5.58 -13.67 -1.63
C ALA A 133 6.76 -14.38 -0.97
N GLU A 134 7.90 -14.49 -1.66
CA GLU A 134 9.12 -15.08 -1.10
C GLU A 134 9.64 -14.28 0.09
N GLY A 135 9.79 -12.95 -0.03
CA GLY A 135 10.33 -12.10 1.03
C GLY A 135 9.51 -12.10 2.33
N VAL A 136 8.17 -12.06 2.25
CA VAL A 136 7.32 -12.07 3.47
C VAL A 136 7.16 -13.47 4.07
N ILE A 137 7.36 -14.54 3.31
CA ILE A 137 7.33 -15.91 3.82
C ILE A 137 8.67 -16.30 4.46
N GLU A 138 9.79 -15.85 3.89
CA GLU A 138 11.10 -16.02 4.52
C GLU A 138 11.17 -15.22 5.83
N GLU A 139 10.69 -13.96 5.85
CA GLU A 139 10.55 -13.20 7.11
C GLU A 139 9.65 -13.91 8.12
N ALA A 140 8.44 -14.34 7.72
CA ALA A 140 7.47 -14.88 8.67
C ALA A 140 7.80 -16.27 9.22
N LEU A 141 8.64 -17.03 8.51
CA LEU A 141 9.14 -18.34 8.91
C LEU A 141 10.67 -18.32 9.08
N ASP A 142 11.26 -17.17 9.42
CA ASP A 142 12.65 -17.11 9.86
C ASP A 142 12.82 -17.79 11.23
N ARG A 143 14.04 -18.22 11.51
CA ARG A 143 14.52 -18.67 12.82
C ARG A 143 15.78 -17.87 13.14
N PRO A 144 15.67 -16.70 13.78
CA PRO A 144 16.84 -15.89 14.09
C PRO A 144 17.79 -16.70 14.96
N MET A 145 19.07 -16.75 14.58
CA MET A 145 20.12 -17.33 15.39
C MET A 145 20.79 -16.25 16.23
N VAL A 146 21.24 -16.59 17.44
CA VAL A 146 22.11 -15.69 18.21
C VAL A 146 23.47 -15.63 17.51
N GLU A 147 23.92 -14.42 17.15
CA GLU A 147 25.26 -14.25 16.58
C GLU A 147 26.34 -14.63 17.62
N PRO A 148 27.31 -15.49 17.28
CA PRO A 148 28.40 -15.85 18.18
C PRO A 148 29.17 -14.61 18.67
N GLN A 149 29.27 -14.45 19.99
CA GLN A 149 30.00 -13.36 20.60
C GLN A 149 31.50 -13.68 20.63
N LEU A 150 32.31 -12.81 20.01
CA LEU A 150 33.76 -12.89 20.03
C LEU A 150 34.34 -12.10 21.22
N GLN A 151 35.06 -12.78 22.11
CA GLN A 151 35.81 -12.18 23.22
C GLN A 151 37.30 -12.49 23.05
N LEU A 152 38.10 -11.49 22.63
CA LEU A 152 39.54 -11.61 22.38
C LEU A 152 40.35 -10.75 23.37
N PHE A 153 41.39 -11.35 23.95
CA PHE A 153 42.25 -10.78 24.98
C PHE A 153 43.72 -10.96 24.58
N GLN A 154 44.42 -9.85 24.36
CA GLN A 154 45.84 -9.88 23.99
C GLN A 154 46.69 -10.29 25.21
N ALA A 155 47.63 -11.22 25.01
CA ALA A 155 48.29 -11.97 26.08
C ALA A 155 49.32 -11.14 26.85
N GLU A 156 49.75 -10.00 26.32
CA GLU A 156 50.66 -9.05 26.96
C GLU A 156 49.92 -7.94 27.74
N THR A 157 48.70 -7.55 27.32
CA THR A 157 47.93 -6.42 27.90
C THR A 157 47.41 -6.66 29.32
N ASP A 158 47.08 -5.58 30.05
CA ASP A 158 46.56 -5.65 31.43
C ASP A 158 45.22 -6.41 31.58
N ASP A 159 44.54 -6.75 30.47
CA ASP A 159 43.31 -7.55 30.45
C ASP A 159 43.55 -9.06 30.67
N THR A 160 44.82 -9.48 30.73
CA THR A 160 45.25 -10.85 31.05
C THR A 160 46.17 -10.89 32.28
N VAL A 161 45.94 -11.88 33.16
CA VAL A 161 46.75 -12.18 34.33
C VAL A 161 47.84 -13.19 33.93
N LYS A 162 49.08 -12.97 34.38
CA LYS A 162 50.21 -13.88 34.15
C LYS A 162 50.93 -14.15 35.47
N ASP A 163 51.31 -15.40 35.72
CA ASP A 163 52.07 -15.78 36.92
C ASP A 163 53.59 -15.73 36.72
N ILE A 164 54.05 -15.95 35.48
CA ILE A 164 55.45 -15.92 35.04
C ILE A 164 55.58 -15.31 33.63
N GLY A 165 56.82 -15.15 33.14
CA GLY A 165 57.10 -14.65 31.80
C GLY A 165 57.22 -13.12 31.67
N GLY A 166 57.22 -12.64 30.44
CA GLY A 166 57.31 -11.20 30.12
C GLY A 166 57.03 -10.87 28.65
N GLU A 167 56.77 -9.58 28.39
CA GLU A 167 56.49 -9.00 27.07
C GLU A 167 57.61 -9.27 26.04
N ALA A 168 57.23 -9.76 24.86
CA ALA A 168 58.11 -10.16 23.76
C ALA A 168 57.53 -9.77 22.38
N GLY A 169 57.23 -8.48 22.19
CA GLY A 169 56.65 -7.96 20.96
C GLY A 169 55.13 -8.00 21.01
N GLU A 170 54.48 -8.75 20.10
CA GLU A 170 53.04 -9.06 20.18
C GLU A 170 52.74 -10.20 21.16
N PHE A 171 53.76 -10.91 21.65
CA PHE A 171 53.59 -12.08 22.53
C PHE A 171 53.88 -11.78 24.00
N TRP A 172 53.25 -12.54 24.89
CA TRP A 172 53.79 -12.83 26.22
C TRP A 172 54.60 -14.12 26.22
N ASN A 173 55.85 -14.04 26.66
CA ASN A 173 56.80 -15.15 26.64
C ASN A 173 56.90 -15.84 28.00
N LEU A 174 56.26 -17.02 28.13
CA LEU A 174 56.37 -17.91 29.28
C LEU A 174 57.68 -18.71 29.20
N TRP A 175 58.65 -18.38 30.05
CA TRP A 175 60.00 -18.97 30.09
C TRP A 175 60.20 -20.07 31.14
N SER A 176 59.12 -20.54 31.75
CA SER A 176 59.07 -21.65 32.72
C SER A 176 57.59 -21.96 32.99
N ASN A 177 57.27 -23.07 33.65
CA ASN A 177 55.90 -23.53 33.85
C ASN A 177 55.04 -22.46 34.54
N GLY A 178 53.91 -22.13 33.91
CA GLY A 178 52.98 -21.07 34.31
C GLY A 178 51.93 -20.81 33.23
N GLU A 179 51.09 -19.79 33.39
CA GLU A 179 49.94 -19.52 32.53
C GLU A 179 49.69 -18.03 32.24
N VAL A 180 49.07 -17.76 31.08
CA VAL A 180 48.35 -16.53 30.79
C VAL A 180 46.86 -16.83 30.91
N ALA A 181 46.15 -16.09 31.74
CA ALA A 181 44.75 -16.35 32.09
C ALA A 181 43.88 -15.08 32.02
N THR A 182 42.58 -15.23 31.79
CA THR A 182 41.59 -14.16 31.94
C THR A 182 40.22 -14.72 32.34
N THR A 183 39.27 -13.83 32.65
CA THR A 183 37.89 -14.19 33.02
C THR A 183 36.90 -13.68 31.99
N VAL A 184 36.25 -14.61 31.30
CA VAL A 184 35.15 -14.35 30.36
C VAL A 184 33.81 -14.34 31.09
N THR A 185 32.84 -13.61 30.57
CA THR A 185 31.43 -13.75 30.96
C THR A 185 30.66 -14.34 29.79
N VAL A 186 29.99 -15.45 30.04
CA VAL A 186 29.23 -16.25 29.07
C VAL A 186 27.75 -16.03 29.37
N GLU A 187 26.97 -15.56 28.40
CA GLU A 187 25.56 -15.20 28.63
C GLU A 187 24.59 -16.39 28.48
N HIS A 188 25.01 -17.45 27.76
CA HIS A 188 24.18 -18.60 27.42
C HIS A 188 24.96 -19.93 27.51
N ASP A 189 24.27 -21.01 27.88
CA ASP A 189 24.79 -22.39 27.77
C ASP A 189 25.01 -22.78 26.30
N GLY A 190 26.10 -23.50 25.99
CA GLY A 190 26.33 -24.07 24.66
C GLY A 190 27.80 -24.26 24.27
N PRO A 191 28.09 -24.61 23.00
CA PRO A 191 29.43 -24.83 22.49
C PRO A 191 30.12 -23.52 22.07
N TYR A 192 31.35 -23.34 22.52
CA TYR A 192 32.23 -22.21 22.20
C TYR A 192 33.55 -22.73 21.60
N ALA A 193 34.16 -21.97 20.70
CA ALA A 193 35.52 -22.20 20.24
C ALA A 193 36.50 -21.43 21.13
N PHE A 194 37.38 -22.13 21.85
CA PHE A 194 38.50 -21.53 22.58
C PHE A 194 39.75 -21.63 21.71
N ARG A 195 40.33 -20.48 21.37
CA ARG A 195 41.50 -20.32 20.50
C ARG A 195 42.63 -19.58 21.19
N THR A 196 43.84 -19.85 20.70
CA THR A 196 45.02 -19.01 20.96
C THR A 196 45.94 -19.01 19.75
N ARG A 197 46.54 -17.87 19.43
CA ARG A 197 47.70 -17.80 18.54
C ARG A 197 48.96 -17.94 19.38
N ALA A 198 49.86 -18.85 19.00
CA ALA A 198 51.07 -19.14 19.76
C ALA A 198 52.28 -19.50 18.88
N ALA A 199 53.46 -19.39 19.48
CA ALA A 199 54.74 -19.81 18.93
C ALA A 199 55.62 -20.45 20.02
N GLY A 200 56.53 -21.33 19.62
CA GLY A 200 57.45 -22.03 20.50
C GLY A 200 58.90 -21.65 20.26
N GLN A 201 59.69 -21.66 21.33
CA GLN A 201 61.15 -21.74 21.25
C GLN A 201 61.56 -23.11 21.80
N GLN A 202 62.04 -23.99 20.91
CA GLN A 202 62.46 -25.34 21.29
C GLN A 202 63.85 -25.34 21.92
N ALA A 203 63.95 -25.86 23.13
CA ALA A 203 65.19 -26.36 23.73
C ALA A 203 65.03 -27.82 24.18
N GLY A 204 66.13 -28.56 24.20
CA GLY A 204 66.10 -29.99 24.52
C GLY A 204 65.46 -30.86 23.41
N PRO A 205 64.98 -32.08 23.74
CA PRO A 205 64.51 -33.05 22.73
C PRO A 205 63.05 -32.87 22.30
N ASP A 206 62.23 -32.18 23.09
CA ASP A 206 60.78 -32.03 22.92
C ASP A 206 60.41 -30.58 22.57
N LEU A 207 59.21 -30.36 22.03
CA LEU A 207 58.65 -29.03 21.76
C LEU A 207 58.07 -28.40 23.05
N PRO A 208 57.82 -27.08 23.10
CA PRO A 208 56.97 -26.48 24.14
C PRO A 208 55.58 -27.11 24.12
N HIS A 209 55.12 -27.58 25.27
CA HIS A 209 53.80 -28.19 25.43
C HIS A 209 52.84 -27.20 26.09
N MET A 210 51.79 -26.84 25.34
CA MET A 210 50.78 -25.85 25.68
C MET A 210 49.47 -26.53 26.02
N ALA A 211 48.92 -26.27 27.20
CA ALA A 211 47.57 -26.70 27.57
C ALA A 211 46.59 -25.53 27.47
N LEU A 212 45.39 -25.81 26.98
CA LEU A 212 44.22 -24.92 27.10
C LEU A 212 43.40 -25.37 28.31
N LEU A 213 43.01 -24.42 29.16
CA LEU A 213 42.23 -24.71 30.38
C LEU A 213 40.98 -23.85 30.49
N VAL A 214 39.93 -24.45 31.05
CA VAL A 214 38.70 -23.77 31.51
C VAL A 214 38.51 -24.09 32.99
N ASP A 215 38.34 -23.06 33.82
CA ASP A 215 38.25 -23.13 35.29
C ASP A 215 39.37 -23.95 35.97
N GLY A 216 40.56 -23.96 35.37
CA GLY A 216 41.72 -24.73 35.82
C GLY A 216 41.66 -26.24 35.48
N VAL A 217 40.76 -26.64 34.59
CA VAL A 217 40.69 -28.00 34.01
C VAL A 217 41.22 -27.94 32.58
N GLU A 218 42.22 -28.76 32.27
CA GLU A 218 42.73 -28.99 30.91
C GLU A 218 41.61 -29.51 30.00
N VAL A 219 41.32 -28.75 28.93
CA VAL A 219 40.33 -29.10 27.90
C VAL A 219 41.00 -29.69 26.65
N ASP A 220 42.20 -29.20 26.30
CA ASP A 220 43.00 -29.72 25.19
C ASP A 220 44.50 -29.36 25.37
N ALA A 221 45.40 -30.02 24.64
CA ALA A 221 46.84 -29.78 24.75
C ALA A 221 47.61 -30.04 23.44
N PHE A 222 48.60 -29.17 23.16
CA PHE A 222 49.30 -29.06 21.88
C PHE A 222 50.83 -29.02 22.06
N ASP A 223 51.55 -29.75 21.20
CA ASP A 223 52.99 -29.55 21.01
C ASP A 223 53.22 -28.43 19.98
N VAL A 224 53.85 -27.33 20.40
CA VAL A 224 53.95 -26.09 19.61
C VAL A 224 55.21 -26.12 18.73
N ASP A 225 55.05 -26.52 17.46
CA ASP A 225 56.10 -26.49 16.42
C ASP A 225 56.21 -25.15 15.68
N ALA A 226 55.22 -24.26 15.86
CA ALA A 226 55.20 -22.91 15.34
C ALA A 226 56.39 -22.08 15.86
N THR A 227 56.88 -21.12 15.07
CA THR A 227 57.99 -20.23 15.49
C THR A 227 57.51 -18.78 15.55
N GLU A 228 58.24 -17.91 16.25
CA GLU A 228 57.93 -16.47 16.35
C GLU A 228 57.81 -15.78 14.97
N GLN A 229 58.42 -16.32 13.91
CA GLN A 229 58.30 -15.81 12.53
C GLN A 229 57.18 -16.46 11.70
N ALA A 230 56.52 -17.48 12.25
CA ALA A 230 55.39 -18.21 11.68
C ALA A 230 54.51 -18.81 12.81
N PRO A 231 53.89 -17.96 13.65
CA PRO A 231 52.99 -18.42 14.72
C PRO A 231 51.75 -19.08 14.13
N GLN A 232 51.14 -20.00 14.86
CA GLN A 232 49.94 -20.74 14.46
C GLN A 232 48.79 -20.50 15.43
N GLN A 233 47.56 -20.64 14.94
CA GLN A 233 46.36 -20.70 15.75
C GLN A 233 46.11 -22.14 16.18
N TYR A 234 45.83 -22.33 17.47
CA TYR A 234 45.41 -23.57 18.10
C TYR A 234 43.98 -23.37 18.62
N GLU A 235 43.13 -24.37 18.47
CA GLU A 235 41.68 -24.25 18.63
C GLU A 235 41.07 -25.53 19.16
N THR A 236 40.12 -25.42 20.08
CA THR A 236 39.34 -26.54 20.60
C THR A 236 37.90 -26.12 20.92
N GLU A 237 36.97 -27.07 20.92
CA GLU A 237 35.53 -26.83 21.17
C GLU A 237 35.19 -27.16 22.63
N VAL A 238 34.55 -26.23 23.34
CA VAL A 238 34.21 -26.36 24.76
C VAL A 238 32.74 -26.06 25.02
N GLU A 239 32.06 -26.97 25.72
CA GLU A 239 30.71 -26.77 26.24
C GLU A 239 30.77 -25.93 27.52
N LEU A 240 30.22 -24.72 27.50
CA LEU A 240 30.20 -23.79 28.62
C LEU A 240 28.78 -23.53 29.12
N THR A 241 28.68 -22.98 30.33
CA THR A 241 27.41 -22.57 30.96
C THR A 241 27.31 -21.06 31.09
N ALA A 242 26.10 -20.52 31.13
CA ALA A 242 25.85 -19.12 31.45
C ALA A 242 26.44 -18.76 32.83
N GLY A 243 27.44 -17.87 32.85
CA GLY A 243 28.23 -17.59 34.04
C GLY A 243 29.53 -16.84 33.78
N VAL A 244 30.42 -16.84 34.78
CA VAL A 244 31.79 -16.32 34.65
C VAL A 244 32.74 -17.51 34.71
N HIS A 245 33.53 -17.68 33.67
CA HIS A 245 34.53 -18.76 33.54
C HIS A 245 35.93 -18.16 33.47
N ALA A 246 36.92 -18.85 34.02
CA ALA A 246 38.33 -18.54 33.80
C ALA A 246 38.85 -19.35 32.61
N ILE A 247 39.50 -18.71 31.64
CA ILE A 247 40.20 -19.39 30.55
C ILE A 247 41.70 -19.11 30.65
N SER A 248 42.54 -20.11 30.41
CA SER A 248 44.00 -19.93 30.42
C SER A 248 44.75 -20.79 29.40
N VAL A 249 45.93 -20.29 29.03
CA VAL A 249 46.92 -20.94 28.17
C VAL A 249 48.16 -21.18 29.04
N ALA A 250 48.47 -22.45 29.33
CA ALA A 250 49.54 -22.82 30.23
C ALA A 250 50.73 -23.49 29.50
N PHE A 251 51.94 -23.07 29.85
CA PHE A 251 53.18 -23.76 29.49
C PHE A 251 53.51 -24.80 30.56
N THR A 252 53.73 -26.05 30.15
CA THR A 252 53.68 -27.20 31.07
C THR A 252 54.94 -28.08 31.12
N ASN A 253 55.89 -27.92 30.19
CA ASN A 253 57.07 -28.78 30.07
C ASN A 253 58.42 -28.04 30.00
N ASP A 254 58.59 -27.01 30.85
CA ASP A 254 59.82 -26.25 31.13
C ASP A 254 61.12 -27.08 31.00
N TYR A 255 62.08 -26.53 30.26
CA TYR A 255 63.42 -27.07 30.08
C TYR A 255 64.44 -25.94 29.88
N TYR A 256 65.44 -25.87 30.77
CA TYR A 256 66.58 -24.97 30.68
C TYR A 256 67.90 -25.74 30.75
N ASP A 257 68.82 -25.46 29.82
CA ASP A 257 70.18 -26.03 29.80
C ASP A 257 71.23 -24.97 30.17
N ASP A 258 71.82 -25.09 31.36
CA ASP A 258 72.78 -24.13 31.91
C ASP A 258 74.19 -24.19 31.24
N VAL A 259 74.43 -25.18 30.38
CA VAL A 259 75.70 -25.38 29.67
C VAL A 259 75.61 -24.87 28.23
N LEU A 260 74.47 -25.11 27.57
CA LEU A 260 74.19 -24.63 26.21
C LEU A 260 73.62 -23.20 26.20
N MET A 261 73.04 -22.74 27.32
CA MET A 261 72.23 -21.51 27.40
C MET A 261 71.01 -21.56 26.47
N GLU A 262 70.39 -22.74 26.38
CA GLU A 262 69.16 -23.00 25.62
C GLU A 262 67.97 -23.06 26.60
N ASP A 263 66.86 -22.42 26.23
CA ASP A 263 65.69 -22.20 27.08
C ASP A 263 64.43 -22.56 26.28
N ARG A 264 63.50 -23.31 26.87
CA ARG A 264 62.26 -23.75 26.21
C ARG A 264 61.15 -22.80 26.62
N ASN A 265 60.63 -22.03 25.67
CA ASN A 265 59.65 -20.99 25.93
C ASN A 265 58.38 -21.18 25.11
N LEU A 266 57.23 -20.76 25.66
CA LEU A 266 55.97 -20.60 24.96
C LEU A 266 55.63 -19.11 24.81
N LEU A 267 55.43 -18.67 23.58
CA LEU A 267 55.03 -17.30 23.24
C LEU A 267 53.54 -17.32 22.91
N VAL A 268 52.72 -16.73 23.77
CA VAL A 268 51.26 -16.62 23.61
C VAL A 268 50.93 -15.22 23.08
N ASP A 269 50.11 -15.12 22.04
CA ASP A 269 49.72 -13.86 21.38
C ASP A 269 48.38 -13.34 21.93
N TYR A 270 47.35 -14.19 21.89
CA TYR A 270 46.04 -13.88 22.46
C TYR A 270 45.36 -15.11 23.07
N LEU A 271 44.32 -14.87 23.88
CA LEU A 271 43.25 -15.81 24.20
C LEU A 271 41.97 -15.31 23.52
N GLU A 272 41.25 -16.19 22.83
CA GLU A 272 40.01 -15.85 22.11
C GLU A 272 38.94 -16.89 22.42
N LEU A 273 37.73 -16.44 22.78
CA LEU A 273 36.55 -17.28 22.92
C LEU A 273 35.45 -16.77 22.00
N GLU A 274 34.90 -17.63 21.14
CA GLU A 274 33.78 -17.31 20.24
C GLU A 274 32.60 -18.26 20.50
N GLY A 275 31.39 -17.72 20.67
CA GLY A 275 30.17 -18.54 20.82
C GLY A 275 28.99 -17.82 21.50
N PRO A 276 27.89 -18.54 21.78
CA PRO A 276 27.69 -19.95 21.52
C PRO A 276 27.34 -20.18 20.05
N PHE A 277 27.75 -21.32 19.48
CA PHE A 277 27.31 -21.71 18.14
C PHE A 277 26.00 -22.50 18.18
N GLY A 278 25.13 -22.29 17.20
CA GLY A 278 23.91 -23.09 17.03
C GLY A 278 22.73 -22.71 17.94
N LEU A 279 22.81 -21.62 18.69
CA LEU A 279 21.73 -21.14 19.55
C LEU A 279 20.63 -20.44 18.74
N GLU A 280 19.40 -20.98 18.75
CA GLU A 280 18.20 -20.28 18.27
C GLU A 280 17.89 -19.09 19.23
N GLY A 281 17.51 -17.94 18.66
CA GLY A 281 17.17 -16.71 19.38
C GLY A 281 15.72 -16.67 19.89
N GLU A 282 15.19 -15.46 20.10
CA GLU A 282 13.77 -15.30 20.45
C GLU A 282 12.86 -15.78 19.31
N GLU A 283 11.77 -16.48 19.65
CA GLU A 283 10.84 -17.00 18.65
C GLU A 283 10.19 -15.85 17.86
N ASN A 284 10.42 -15.86 16.54
CA ASN A 284 9.85 -14.89 15.61
C ASN A 284 8.30 -14.88 15.72
N PRO A 285 7.68 -13.76 16.16
CA PRO A 285 6.26 -13.72 16.48
C PRO A 285 5.35 -13.90 15.26
N LEU A 286 5.85 -13.64 14.05
CA LEU A 286 5.10 -13.85 12.81
C LEU A 286 4.80 -15.33 12.56
N ARG A 287 5.64 -16.23 13.08
CA ARG A 287 5.43 -17.69 12.98
C ARG A 287 4.08 -18.10 13.57
N ALA A 288 3.65 -17.46 14.67
CA ALA A 288 2.38 -17.77 15.33
C ALA A 288 1.14 -17.39 14.50
N ASN A 289 1.25 -16.48 13.54
CA ASN A 289 0.16 -16.12 12.62
C ASN A 289 -0.05 -17.17 11.52
N ILE A 290 0.98 -17.97 11.22
CA ILE A 290 0.95 -19.04 10.20
C ILE A 290 0.77 -20.41 10.87
N LEU A 291 1.56 -20.72 11.89
CA LEU A 291 1.64 -22.03 12.55
C LEU A 291 0.54 -22.19 13.62
N VAL A 292 -0.70 -22.38 13.17
CA VAL A 292 -1.88 -22.62 14.03
C VAL A 292 -1.83 -23.91 14.86
N CYS A 293 -0.78 -24.71 14.69
CA CYS A 293 -0.40 -25.89 15.47
C CYS A 293 1.11 -26.15 15.27
N ASP A 294 1.72 -26.94 16.15
CA ASP A 294 3.10 -27.41 16.00
C ASP A 294 3.15 -28.73 15.18
N PRO A 295 3.82 -28.77 14.01
CA PRO A 295 4.05 -30.01 13.26
C PRO A 295 5.10 -30.94 13.91
N GLY A 296 5.89 -30.43 14.85
CA GLY A 296 6.99 -31.12 15.49
C GLY A 296 8.19 -31.38 14.57
N PRO A 297 9.25 -32.04 15.08
CA PRO A 297 10.51 -32.27 14.34
C PRO A 297 10.41 -33.30 13.21
N ALA A 298 9.20 -33.79 12.89
CA ALA A 298 8.93 -34.78 11.85
C ALA A 298 7.78 -34.40 10.90
N GLY A 299 7.24 -33.19 11.01
CA GLY A 299 6.25 -32.64 10.09
C GLY A 299 4.93 -33.43 10.06
N ASP A 300 4.15 -33.35 11.15
CA ASP A 300 2.84 -34.01 11.20
C ASP A 300 1.93 -33.54 10.04
N GLU A 301 1.58 -34.47 9.16
CA GLU A 301 0.80 -34.20 7.95
C GLU A 301 -0.59 -33.61 8.26
N GLY A 302 -1.17 -33.94 9.41
CA GLY A 302 -2.45 -33.40 9.87
C GLY A 302 -2.33 -31.92 10.25
N CYS A 303 -1.32 -31.56 11.03
CA CYS A 303 -1.04 -30.17 11.36
C CYS A 303 -0.63 -29.33 10.14
N LEU A 304 0.25 -29.84 9.28
CA LEU A 304 0.66 -29.15 8.05
C LEU A 304 -0.53 -28.89 7.11
N ARG A 305 -1.46 -29.86 7.02
CA ARG A 305 -2.73 -29.68 6.30
C ARG A 305 -3.61 -28.60 6.95
N GLN A 306 -3.74 -28.60 8.27
CA GLN A 306 -4.51 -27.60 9.01
C GLN A 306 -3.96 -26.18 8.83
N ILE A 307 -2.63 -26.02 8.84
CA ILE A 307 -1.95 -24.74 8.57
C ILE A 307 -2.31 -24.22 7.18
N LEU A 308 -2.17 -25.05 6.14
CA LEU A 308 -2.50 -24.67 4.76
C LEU A 308 -4.00 -24.46 4.54
N GLU A 309 -4.87 -25.16 5.29
CA GLU A 309 -6.31 -24.96 5.27
C GLU A 309 -6.71 -23.60 5.87
N VAL A 310 -6.19 -23.23 7.05
CA VAL A 310 -6.52 -21.95 7.71
C VAL A 310 -5.90 -20.76 6.98
N PHE A 311 -4.61 -20.83 6.61
CA PHE A 311 -3.97 -19.76 5.84
C PHE A 311 -4.61 -19.62 4.46
N GLY A 312 -4.87 -20.73 3.76
CA GLY A 312 -5.54 -20.77 2.48
C GLY A 312 -6.97 -20.21 2.51
N ARG A 313 -7.72 -20.48 3.60
CA ARG A 313 -9.07 -19.92 3.82
C ARG A 313 -9.06 -18.39 3.74
N LYS A 314 -8.13 -17.75 4.44
CA LYS A 314 -8.00 -16.29 4.48
C LYS A 314 -7.41 -15.74 3.18
N ALA A 315 -6.36 -16.38 2.66
CA ALA A 315 -5.70 -15.96 1.42
C ALA A 315 -6.64 -15.98 0.21
N TYR A 316 -7.45 -17.03 0.03
CA TYR A 316 -8.44 -17.11 -1.06
C TYR A 316 -9.81 -16.55 -0.68
N ARG A 317 -10.00 -16.12 0.58
CA ARG A 317 -11.24 -15.50 1.13
C ARG A 317 -12.45 -16.43 1.11
N ARG A 318 -12.21 -17.74 0.96
CA ARG A 318 -13.17 -18.85 0.97
C ARG A 318 -12.44 -20.12 1.43
N PRO A 319 -13.14 -21.16 1.90
CA PRO A 319 -12.56 -22.49 2.08
C PRO A 319 -11.83 -22.97 0.81
N LEU A 320 -10.68 -23.62 1.01
CA LEU A 320 -10.04 -24.39 -0.05
C LEU A 320 -10.89 -25.61 -0.39
N SER A 321 -10.98 -25.95 -1.68
CA SER A 321 -11.45 -27.27 -2.08
C SER A 321 -10.42 -28.34 -1.73
N VAL A 322 -10.87 -29.59 -1.53
CA VAL A 322 -9.98 -30.73 -1.24
C VAL A 322 -8.89 -30.86 -2.32
N ASP A 323 -9.28 -30.70 -3.59
CA ASP A 323 -8.40 -30.69 -4.74
C ASP A 323 -7.31 -29.58 -4.71
N GLU A 324 -7.59 -28.42 -4.11
CA GLU A 324 -6.60 -27.34 -3.93
C GLU A 324 -5.64 -27.67 -2.79
N LEU A 325 -6.18 -28.10 -1.64
CA LEU A 325 -5.39 -28.44 -0.46
C LEU A 325 -4.47 -29.65 -0.73
N ASP A 326 -4.96 -30.67 -1.44
CA ASP A 326 -4.15 -31.83 -1.86
C ASP A 326 -3.03 -31.45 -2.83
N ARG A 327 -3.22 -30.43 -3.69
CA ARG A 327 -2.14 -29.90 -4.54
C ARG A 327 -1.07 -29.16 -3.73
N LEU A 328 -1.46 -28.43 -2.69
CA LEU A 328 -0.52 -27.71 -1.81
C LEU A 328 0.26 -28.69 -0.94
N MET A 329 -0.38 -29.72 -0.38
CA MET A 329 0.30 -30.83 0.33
C MET A 329 1.25 -31.59 -0.59
N ALA A 330 0.88 -31.83 -1.86
CA ALA A 330 1.76 -32.46 -2.84
C ALA A 330 2.96 -31.58 -3.24
N LEU A 331 2.81 -30.24 -3.24
CA LEU A 331 3.92 -29.32 -3.45
C LEU A 331 4.87 -29.29 -2.25
N LEU A 332 4.33 -29.21 -1.03
CA LEU A 332 5.09 -29.29 0.23
C LEU A 332 5.96 -30.56 0.25
N ALA A 333 5.34 -31.72 0.01
CA ALA A 333 6.03 -33.01 -0.01
C ALA A 333 7.02 -33.18 -1.19
N ALA A 334 6.91 -32.37 -2.24
CA ALA A 334 7.85 -32.38 -3.38
C ALA A 334 9.02 -31.38 -3.20
N ALA A 335 8.90 -30.43 -2.27
CA ALA A 335 9.91 -29.41 -1.98
C ALA A 335 10.70 -29.68 -0.68
N SER A 336 10.28 -30.62 0.16
CA SER A 336 10.99 -31.03 1.39
C SER A 336 11.97 -32.18 1.11
N ASP A 337 13.22 -32.13 1.58
CA ASP A 337 14.15 -33.28 1.61
C ASP A 337 13.84 -34.25 2.77
N GLY A 338 12.60 -34.76 2.77
CA GLY A 338 12.07 -35.66 3.79
C GLY A 338 11.38 -34.96 4.97
N PRO A 339 10.86 -35.72 5.96
CA PRO A 339 9.89 -35.20 6.94
C PRO A 339 10.44 -34.18 7.94
N ALA A 340 11.77 -34.08 8.09
CA ALA A 340 12.39 -33.07 8.95
C ALA A 340 12.50 -31.69 8.27
N ASP A 341 12.43 -31.64 6.94
CA ASP A 341 12.55 -30.43 6.11
C ASP A 341 11.17 -29.86 5.71
N TRP A 342 10.15 -30.11 6.54
CA TRP A 342 8.77 -29.69 6.26
C TRP A 342 8.61 -28.17 6.13
N GLU A 343 9.50 -27.39 6.75
CA GLU A 343 9.44 -25.94 6.76
C GLU A 343 9.79 -25.36 5.37
N THR A 344 10.78 -25.93 4.68
CA THR A 344 11.10 -25.63 3.28
C THR A 344 9.92 -25.96 2.35
N GLY A 345 9.29 -27.11 2.56
CA GLY A 345 8.07 -27.47 1.85
C GLY A 345 6.89 -26.53 2.13
N LEU A 346 6.71 -26.10 3.38
CA LEU A 346 5.65 -25.19 3.78
C LEU A 346 5.86 -23.80 3.16
N LYS A 347 7.10 -23.27 3.17
CA LYS A 347 7.47 -22.03 2.48
C LYS A 347 7.08 -22.08 1.00
N ALA A 348 7.39 -23.18 0.30
CA ALA A 348 6.99 -23.38 -1.10
C ALA A 348 5.46 -23.44 -1.31
N ALA A 349 4.71 -24.09 -0.41
CA ALA A 349 3.25 -24.19 -0.50
C ALA A 349 2.55 -22.86 -0.19
N LEU A 350 3.03 -22.09 0.79
CA LEU A 350 2.55 -20.73 1.09
C LEU A 350 2.87 -19.77 -0.07
N LYS A 351 4.07 -19.85 -0.67
CA LYS A 351 4.44 -19.03 -1.83
C LYS A 351 3.50 -19.30 -3.01
N ALA A 352 3.13 -20.56 -3.24
CA ALA A 352 2.15 -20.95 -4.25
C ALA A 352 0.72 -20.44 -3.98
N LEU A 353 0.32 -20.23 -2.72
CA LEU A 353 -0.92 -19.53 -2.37
C LEU A 353 -0.82 -18.04 -2.73
N LEU A 354 0.25 -17.35 -2.32
CA LEU A 354 0.40 -15.89 -2.48
C LEU A 354 0.68 -15.43 -3.94
N ILE A 355 1.09 -16.32 -4.85
CA ILE A 355 1.20 -16.02 -6.30
C ILE A 355 -0.02 -16.51 -7.11
N SER A 356 -1.02 -17.11 -6.45
CA SER A 356 -2.20 -17.67 -7.10
C SER A 356 -3.13 -16.59 -7.65
N PRO A 357 -3.81 -16.80 -8.80
CA PRO A 357 -4.89 -15.92 -9.24
C PRO A 357 -6.02 -15.74 -8.20
N HIS A 358 -6.27 -16.74 -7.34
CA HIS A 358 -7.25 -16.61 -6.25
C HIS A 358 -6.77 -15.70 -5.10
N PHE A 359 -5.46 -15.41 -5.02
CA PHE A 359 -4.89 -14.44 -4.10
C PHE A 359 -4.69 -13.06 -4.74
N VAL A 360 -4.11 -13.00 -5.94
CA VAL A 360 -3.79 -11.75 -6.65
C VAL A 360 -5.05 -11.02 -7.17
N PHE A 361 -6.17 -11.73 -7.32
CA PHE A 361 -7.45 -11.15 -7.73
C PHE A 361 -8.57 -11.45 -6.73
N ARG A 362 -9.56 -10.57 -6.69
CA ARG A 362 -10.90 -10.86 -6.15
C ARG A 362 -11.65 -11.69 -7.20
N VAL A 363 -11.61 -13.01 -7.03
CA VAL A 363 -12.23 -13.96 -7.95
C VAL A 363 -13.70 -14.15 -7.59
N GLU A 364 -14.56 -13.45 -8.33
CA GLU A 364 -16.03 -13.54 -8.24
C GLU A 364 -16.55 -14.24 -9.51
N LEU A 365 -16.54 -15.58 -9.52
CA LEU A 365 -16.81 -16.38 -10.73
C LEU A 365 -18.26 -16.87 -10.78
N ASP A 366 -18.83 -16.79 -11.97
CA ASP A 366 -20.17 -17.30 -12.22
C ASP A 366 -20.20 -18.80 -12.54
N ASP A 367 -21.19 -19.50 -11.99
CA ASP A 367 -21.46 -20.92 -12.26
C ASP A 367 -22.30 -21.07 -13.54
N ASP A 368 -23.10 -20.06 -13.91
CA ASP A 368 -23.75 -19.95 -15.23
C ASP A 368 -23.50 -18.57 -15.85
N PRO A 369 -22.28 -18.31 -16.38
CA PRO A 369 -21.89 -17.00 -16.92
C PRO A 369 -22.66 -16.59 -18.19
N ALA A 370 -23.54 -17.45 -18.71
CA ALA A 370 -24.42 -17.16 -19.83
C ALA A 370 -25.87 -16.84 -19.40
N ASP A 371 -26.23 -17.02 -18.13
CA ASP A 371 -27.55 -16.61 -17.62
C ASP A 371 -27.53 -15.11 -17.27
N GLU A 372 -28.26 -14.32 -18.07
CA GLU A 372 -28.41 -12.88 -17.86
C GLU A 372 -29.41 -12.54 -16.74
N THR A 373 -30.03 -13.55 -16.10
CA THR A 373 -30.91 -13.37 -14.95
C THR A 373 -30.14 -12.88 -13.72
N PRO A 374 -30.56 -11.76 -13.08
CA PRO A 374 -29.99 -11.29 -11.83
C PRO A 374 -30.06 -12.35 -10.71
N HIS A 375 -28.93 -12.58 -10.05
CA HIS A 375 -28.83 -13.51 -8.93
C HIS A 375 -27.78 -13.06 -7.91
N GLN A 376 -27.92 -13.52 -6.66
CA GLN A 376 -27.01 -13.16 -5.57
C GLN A 376 -25.59 -13.72 -5.83
N VAL A 377 -24.56 -12.92 -5.53
CA VAL A 377 -23.20 -13.45 -5.38
C VAL A 377 -23.13 -14.41 -4.19
N ASN A 378 -22.17 -15.32 -4.17
CA ASN A 378 -22.04 -16.27 -3.08
C ASN A 378 -21.59 -15.56 -1.78
N PRO A 379 -21.85 -16.13 -0.58
CA PRO A 379 -21.58 -15.44 0.68
C PRO A 379 -20.10 -15.03 0.88
N PHE A 380 -19.13 -15.75 0.33
CA PHE A 380 -17.70 -15.41 0.41
C PHE A 380 -17.31 -14.29 -0.56
N GLU A 381 -17.95 -14.22 -1.73
CA GLU A 381 -17.86 -13.07 -2.63
C GLU A 381 -18.45 -11.82 -1.98
N LEU A 382 -19.59 -11.94 -1.28
CA LEU A 382 -20.22 -10.83 -0.55
C LEU A 382 -19.36 -10.35 0.63
N ALA A 383 -18.80 -11.27 1.42
CA ALA A 383 -17.79 -10.96 2.44
C ALA A 383 -16.58 -10.21 1.84
N THR A 384 -16.10 -10.65 0.67
CA THR A 384 -15.00 -10.00 -0.04
C THR A 384 -15.39 -8.61 -0.57
N ARG A 385 -16.62 -8.41 -1.05
CA ARG A 385 -17.11 -7.08 -1.43
C ARG A 385 -17.12 -6.13 -0.23
N LEU A 386 -17.63 -6.59 0.93
CA LEU A 386 -17.66 -5.81 2.18
C LEU A 386 -16.25 -5.44 2.66
N SER A 387 -15.33 -6.41 2.79
CA SER A 387 -14.00 -6.16 3.37
C SER A 387 -13.12 -5.26 2.51
N TYR A 388 -13.21 -5.35 1.18
CA TYR A 388 -12.42 -4.48 0.30
C TYR A 388 -13.03 -3.09 0.12
N PHE A 389 -14.34 -2.93 0.32
CA PHE A 389 -14.97 -1.61 0.43
C PHE A 389 -14.60 -0.92 1.74
N LEU A 390 -14.71 -1.61 2.87
CA LEU A 390 -14.58 -1.02 4.21
C LEU A 390 -13.14 -0.94 4.75
N TRP A 391 -12.35 -1.97 4.50
CA TRP A 391 -11.01 -2.15 5.08
C TRP A 391 -9.88 -2.18 4.03
N SER A 392 -10.23 -2.17 2.74
CA SER A 392 -9.31 -2.41 1.62
C SER A 392 -8.38 -3.62 1.88
N SER A 393 -8.94 -4.70 2.43
CA SER A 393 -8.19 -5.88 2.91
C SER A 393 -9.07 -7.13 2.88
N ALA A 394 -8.49 -8.29 3.22
CA ALA A 394 -9.23 -9.55 3.36
C ALA A 394 -10.31 -9.47 4.47
N PRO A 395 -11.40 -10.26 4.36
CA PRO A 395 -12.33 -10.48 5.46
C PRO A 395 -11.62 -11.12 6.65
N ASP A 396 -12.06 -10.79 7.86
CA ASP A 396 -11.64 -11.47 9.09
C ASP A 396 -12.39 -12.79 9.29
N ASP A 397 -11.97 -13.58 10.29
CA ASP A 397 -12.61 -14.88 10.54
C ASP A 397 -14.10 -14.78 10.89
N GLU A 398 -14.55 -13.70 11.55
CA GLU A 398 -15.98 -13.53 11.85
C GLU A 398 -16.81 -13.34 10.57
N LEU A 399 -16.34 -12.52 9.63
CA LEU A 399 -17.03 -12.29 8.37
C LEU A 399 -16.98 -13.54 7.45
N LEU A 400 -15.89 -14.31 7.50
CA LEU A 400 -15.79 -15.62 6.81
C LEU A 400 -16.63 -16.71 7.48
N ASP A 401 -16.84 -16.66 8.80
CA ASP A 401 -17.71 -17.56 9.55
C ASP A 401 -19.18 -17.25 9.23
N ALA A 402 -19.57 -15.97 9.23
CA ALA A 402 -20.90 -15.53 8.81
C ALA A 402 -21.20 -15.91 7.35
N ALA A 403 -20.22 -15.77 6.45
CA ALA A 403 -20.33 -16.27 5.07
C ALA A 403 -20.54 -17.80 5.02
N ALA A 404 -19.75 -18.57 5.78
CA ALA A 404 -19.87 -20.02 5.84
C ALA A 404 -21.20 -20.51 6.47
N ALA A 405 -21.79 -19.72 7.36
CA ALA A 405 -23.08 -19.99 8.01
C ALA A 405 -24.31 -19.57 7.17
N ASP A 406 -24.11 -18.97 5.99
CA ASP A 406 -25.16 -18.35 5.15
C ASP A 406 -25.81 -17.10 5.80
N GLU A 407 -25.11 -16.48 6.75
CA GLU A 407 -25.61 -15.41 7.62
C GLU A 407 -25.32 -14.00 7.10
N LEU A 408 -25.15 -13.82 5.79
CA LEU A 408 -24.97 -12.51 5.12
C LEU A 408 -26.12 -12.15 4.16
N LYS A 409 -27.24 -12.86 4.21
CA LYS A 409 -28.30 -12.77 3.18
C LYS A 409 -29.35 -11.68 3.40
N THR A 410 -29.61 -11.29 4.64
CA THR A 410 -30.64 -10.29 4.98
C THR A 410 -30.04 -8.94 5.33
N ASP A 411 -30.81 -7.88 5.13
CA ASP A 411 -30.34 -6.51 5.31
C ASP A 411 -29.94 -6.25 6.77
N ALA A 412 -30.64 -6.88 7.73
CA ALA A 412 -30.31 -6.83 9.16
C ALA A 412 -29.01 -7.58 9.52
N GLN A 413 -28.64 -8.62 8.77
CA GLN A 413 -27.35 -9.33 8.91
C GLN A 413 -26.20 -8.49 8.34
N LEU A 414 -26.40 -7.94 7.14
CA LEU A 414 -25.45 -7.01 6.52
C LEU A 414 -25.24 -5.77 7.39
N ALA A 415 -26.31 -5.20 7.95
CA ALA A 415 -26.23 -4.08 8.88
C ALA A 415 -25.39 -4.40 10.12
N ALA A 416 -25.53 -5.60 10.71
CA ALA A 416 -24.73 -6.01 11.86
C ALA A 416 -23.22 -6.07 11.52
N GLN A 417 -22.87 -6.65 10.37
CA GLN A 417 -21.47 -6.72 9.92
C GLN A 417 -20.91 -5.36 9.52
N VAL A 418 -21.65 -4.55 8.75
CA VAL A 418 -21.25 -3.17 8.40
C VAL A 418 -21.03 -2.31 9.65
N THR A 419 -21.94 -2.35 10.63
CA THR A 419 -21.81 -1.60 11.89
C THR A 419 -20.57 -2.03 12.69
N ARG A 420 -20.29 -3.34 12.74
CA ARG A 420 -19.08 -3.89 13.37
C ARG A 420 -17.81 -3.42 12.66
N MET A 421 -17.78 -3.52 11.33
CA MET A 421 -16.61 -3.24 10.52
C MET A 421 -16.27 -1.74 10.44
N LEU A 422 -17.27 -0.85 10.54
CA LEU A 422 -17.06 0.60 10.69
C LEU A 422 -16.53 1.02 12.07
N ALA A 423 -16.66 0.15 13.08
CA ALA A 423 -16.18 0.37 14.44
C ALA A 423 -14.83 -0.32 14.73
N ASP A 424 -14.20 -0.91 13.73
CA ASP A 424 -12.87 -1.51 13.77
C ASP A 424 -11.82 -0.52 13.23
N ASP A 425 -10.61 -0.49 13.80
CA ASP A 425 -9.55 0.44 13.39
C ASP A 425 -9.21 0.35 11.89
N LYS A 426 -9.46 -0.81 11.24
CA LYS A 426 -9.30 -0.97 9.79
C LYS A 426 -10.27 -0.12 8.96
N ALA A 427 -11.35 0.41 9.53
CA ALA A 427 -12.24 1.37 8.86
C ALA A 427 -11.50 2.65 8.42
N ARG A 428 -10.34 2.96 9.01
CA ARG A 428 -9.44 4.01 8.54
C ARG A 428 -9.05 3.89 7.07
N ALA A 429 -9.13 2.69 6.49
CA ALA A 429 -8.96 2.49 5.04
C ALA A 429 -9.91 3.36 4.19
N LEU A 430 -11.11 3.71 4.68
CA LEU A 430 -12.01 4.65 4.02
C LEU A 430 -11.41 6.08 3.97
N VAL A 431 -10.69 6.48 5.01
CA VAL A 431 -9.96 7.75 5.06
C VAL A 431 -8.76 7.70 4.11
N ASP A 432 -7.93 6.67 4.23
CA ASP A 432 -6.64 6.59 3.51
C ASP A 432 -6.80 6.25 2.00
N ASN A 433 -7.88 5.55 1.63
CA ASN A 433 -8.06 4.98 0.30
C ASN A 433 -9.28 5.48 -0.47
N TYR A 434 -10.39 5.85 0.19
CA TYR A 434 -11.52 6.50 -0.47
C TYR A 434 -11.35 8.03 -0.43
N ALA A 435 -11.39 8.65 0.75
CA ALA A 435 -11.17 10.10 0.89
C ALA A 435 -9.77 10.52 0.42
N GLY A 436 -8.75 9.70 0.69
CA GLY A 436 -7.36 9.95 0.30
C GLY A 436 -7.15 10.10 -1.21
N GLN A 437 -8.05 9.54 -2.02
CA GLN A 437 -8.07 9.71 -3.48
C GLN A 437 -9.07 10.80 -3.91
N TRP A 438 -10.33 10.71 -3.47
CA TRP A 438 -11.40 11.64 -3.84
C TRP A 438 -11.08 13.09 -3.45
N LEU A 439 -10.62 13.31 -2.22
CA LEU A 439 -10.23 14.61 -1.66
C LEU A 439 -8.75 14.94 -1.88
N MET A 440 -8.05 14.19 -2.76
CA MET A 440 -6.67 14.45 -3.19
C MET A 440 -5.59 14.42 -2.08
N ILE A 441 -5.88 13.89 -0.88
CA ILE A 441 -4.97 13.90 0.28
C ILE A 441 -3.61 13.25 -0.07
N ARG A 442 -3.64 12.10 -0.75
CA ARG A 442 -2.43 11.38 -1.21
C ARG A 442 -1.54 12.25 -2.12
N ALA A 443 -2.13 13.13 -2.93
CA ALA A 443 -1.42 13.94 -3.93
C ALA A 443 -0.70 15.17 -3.34
N VAL A 444 -0.89 15.50 -2.06
CA VAL A 444 -0.25 16.66 -1.41
C VAL A 444 1.29 16.54 -1.38
N TRP A 445 1.82 15.32 -1.30
CA TRP A 445 3.26 15.06 -1.38
C TRP A 445 3.83 15.29 -2.78
N ASP A 446 3.14 14.81 -3.82
CA ASP A 446 3.54 14.97 -5.23
C ASP A 446 3.37 16.41 -5.75
N ALA A 447 2.58 17.24 -5.06
CA ALA A 447 2.28 18.61 -5.45
C ALA A 447 3.48 19.56 -5.27
N PHE A 448 4.42 19.51 -6.22
CA PHE A 448 5.60 20.37 -6.26
C PHE A 448 5.24 21.86 -6.27
N LYS A 449 5.98 22.64 -5.48
CA LYS A 449 5.93 24.10 -5.40
C LYS A 449 7.35 24.65 -5.47
N ASP A 450 7.55 25.74 -6.20
CA ASP A 450 8.86 26.35 -6.38
C ASP A 450 9.33 27.00 -5.05
N PRO A 451 10.42 26.53 -4.42
CA PRO A 451 10.88 27.06 -3.14
C PRO A 451 11.41 28.50 -3.22
N SER A 452 11.64 29.05 -4.41
CA SER A 452 11.97 30.47 -4.60
C SER A 452 10.75 31.40 -4.57
N VAL A 453 9.55 30.84 -4.78
CA VAL A 453 8.27 31.55 -4.69
C VAL A 453 7.56 31.26 -3.37
N TYR A 454 7.61 29.99 -2.92
CA TYR A 454 6.96 29.50 -1.70
C TYR A 454 7.97 28.84 -0.72
N PRO A 455 8.95 29.59 -0.19
CA PRO A 455 9.97 29.06 0.73
C PRO A 455 9.40 28.47 2.04
N GLN A 456 8.17 28.81 2.39
CA GLN A 456 7.43 28.23 3.52
C GLN A 456 6.91 26.81 3.23
N MET A 457 6.85 26.36 1.97
CA MET A 457 6.29 25.06 1.58
C MET A 457 7.29 23.91 1.78
N ASN A 458 7.60 23.66 3.05
CA ASN A 458 8.49 22.61 3.52
C ASN A 458 7.72 21.34 3.92
N ASP A 459 8.45 20.28 4.25
CA ASP A 459 7.89 18.95 4.45
C ASP A 459 7.16 18.78 5.79
N ALA A 460 7.48 19.60 6.80
CA ALA A 460 6.66 19.66 8.01
C ALA A 460 5.28 20.25 7.70
N LEU A 461 5.21 21.34 6.92
CA LEU A 461 3.93 21.91 6.49
C LEU A 461 3.13 20.95 5.58
N ARG A 462 3.80 20.17 4.71
CA ARG A 462 3.15 19.08 3.94
C ARG A 462 2.53 18.04 4.86
N LEU A 463 3.31 17.53 5.83
CA LEU A 463 2.83 16.56 6.80
C LEU A 463 1.64 17.11 7.60
N SER A 464 1.70 18.37 8.01
CA SER A 464 0.60 19.01 8.72
C SER A 464 -0.67 19.10 7.87
N MET A 465 -0.57 19.55 6.61
CA MET A 465 -1.70 19.58 5.66
C MET A 465 -2.32 18.19 5.43
N VAL A 466 -1.49 17.16 5.27
CA VAL A 466 -1.97 15.77 5.10
C VAL A 466 -2.70 15.29 6.35
N THR A 467 -2.16 15.59 7.54
CA THR A 467 -2.74 15.18 8.83
C THR A 467 -4.05 15.92 9.12
N GLU A 468 -4.15 17.22 8.82
CA GLU A 468 -5.39 17.99 8.84
C GLU A 468 -6.47 17.32 7.97
N MET A 469 -6.16 17.07 6.69
CA MET A 469 -7.13 16.52 5.74
C MET A 469 -7.57 15.10 6.12
N SER A 470 -6.64 14.25 6.59
CA SER A 470 -6.97 12.90 7.06
C SER A 470 -7.82 12.92 8.33
N LEU A 471 -7.47 13.70 9.36
CA LEU A 471 -8.28 13.81 10.59
C LEU A 471 -9.65 14.44 10.32
N PHE A 472 -9.72 15.42 9.41
CA PHE A 472 -10.98 16.01 8.98
C PHE A 472 -11.88 14.97 8.29
N ALA A 473 -11.36 14.25 7.29
CA ALA A 473 -12.10 13.20 6.60
C ALA A 473 -12.50 12.06 7.54
N GLU A 474 -11.64 11.66 8.47
CA GLU A 474 -11.95 10.71 9.55
C GLU A 474 -13.15 11.18 10.39
N SER A 475 -13.14 12.44 10.83
CA SER A 475 -14.23 13.00 11.64
C SER A 475 -15.58 13.11 10.90
N VAL A 476 -15.58 13.14 9.56
CA VAL A 476 -16.81 13.19 8.76
C VAL A 476 -17.27 11.79 8.32
N LEU A 477 -16.34 10.88 8.03
CA LEU A 477 -16.69 9.54 7.54
C LEU A 477 -16.90 8.50 8.66
N LEU A 478 -16.22 8.65 9.82
CA LEU A 478 -16.21 7.64 10.89
C LEU A 478 -16.82 8.13 12.21
N ASP A 479 -16.59 9.38 12.64
CA ASP A 479 -17.21 9.94 13.87
C ASP A 479 -18.71 10.25 13.73
N GLY A 480 -19.30 10.05 12.55
CA GLY A 480 -20.74 10.21 12.32
C GLY A 480 -21.23 11.66 12.25
N ARG A 481 -20.37 12.62 11.89
CA ARG A 481 -20.82 13.98 11.52
C ARG A 481 -21.64 13.95 10.22
N PRO A 482 -22.54 14.93 9.99
CA PRO A 482 -23.23 15.07 8.71
C PRO A 482 -22.25 15.30 7.55
N LEU A 483 -22.52 14.70 6.39
CA LEU A 483 -21.67 14.82 5.19
C LEU A 483 -21.64 16.24 4.60
N SER A 484 -22.58 17.10 5.00
CA SER A 484 -22.57 18.54 4.74
C SER A 484 -21.38 19.27 5.39
N GLU A 485 -20.80 18.75 6.47
CA GLU A 485 -19.58 19.29 7.11
C GLU A 485 -18.38 19.29 6.15
N LEU A 486 -18.34 18.43 5.13
CA LEU A 486 -17.31 18.47 4.07
C LEU A 486 -17.21 19.85 3.40
N LEU A 487 -18.29 20.62 3.39
CA LEU A 487 -18.36 21.98 2.85
C LEU A 487 -18.55 23.03 3.96
N LEU A 488 -19.33 22.70 4.99
CA LEU A 488 -19.84 23.68 5.96
C LEU A 488 -19.05 23.80 7.26
N ALA A 489 -18.12 22.89 7.55
CA ALA A 489 -17.44 22.84 8.85
C ALA A 489 -16.72 24.15 9.22
N GLU A 490 -17.08 24.74 10.37
CA GLU A 490 -16.46 25.94 10.95
C GLU A 490 -15.17 25.65 11.74
N SER A 491 -14.69 24.40 11.74
CA SER A 491 -13.49 23.92 12.43
C SER A 491 -12.65 22.96 11.56
N ALA A 492 -11.38 22.81 11.93
CA ALA A 492 -10.50 21.77 11.40
C ALA A 492 -9.50 21.30 12.47
N PHE A 493 -8.77 20.23 12.18
CA PHE A 493 -7.68 19.72 13.02
C PHE A 493 -6.39 20.46 12.68
N ILE A 494 -5.87 21.23 13.64
CA ILE A 494 -4.78 22.20 13.44
C ILE A 494 -3.66 21.96 14.45
N ASP A 495 -2.41 22.07 13.99
CA ASP A 495 -1.19 22.18 14.80
C ASP A 495 -0.63 23.61 14.79
N ASP A 496 0.43 23.90 15.54
CA ASP A 496 1.04 25.24 15.56
C ASP A 496 1.61 25.68 14.18
N ALA A 497 1.94 24.74 13.28
CA ALA A 497 2.41 25.03 11.93
C ALA A 497 1.26 25.49 11.00
N LEU A 498 0.15 24.76 10.97
CA LEU A 498 -1.05 25.18 10.23
C LEU A 498 -1.70 26.42 10.86
N ALA A 499 -1.68 26.57 12.19
CA ALA A 499 -2.18 27.78 12.84
C ALA A 499 -1.45 29.02 12.31
N GLN A 500 -0.10 28.97 12.23
CA GLN A 500 0.71 30.03 11.63
C GLN A 500 0.38 30.25 10.15
N HIS A 501 0.23 29.17 9.36
CA HIS A 501 -0.09 29.24 7.92
C HIS A 501 -1.50 29.80 7.65
N TYR A 502 -2.44 29.58 8.57
CA TYR A 502 -3.84 29.99 8.47
C TYR A 502 -4.11 31.38 9.05
N GLY A 503 -3.17 31.94 9.83
CA GLY A 503 -3.36 33.19 10.57
C GLY A 503 -4.16 33.04 11.87
N LEU A 504 -4.33 31.79 12.35
CA LEU A 504 -5.02 31.47 13.59
C LEU A 504 -4.10 31.69 14.81
N PRO A 505 -4.66 31.83 16.03
CA PRO A 505 -3.87 31.73 17.25
C PRO A 505 -3.18 30.36 17.34
N PRO A 506 -1.95 30.28 17.87
CA PRO A 506 -1.29 28.99 18.12
C PRO A 506 -2.10 28.16 19.12
N THR A 507 -2.12 26.84 18.90
CA THR A 507 -2.73 25.87 19.82
C THR A 507 -1.90 25.74 21.10
N GLY A 508 -0.59 26.00 21.01
CA GLY A 508 0.36 25.82 22.12
C GLY A 508 0.63 24.35 22.43
N SER A 509 0.51 23.49 21.42
CA SER A 509 0.62 22.04 21.49
C SER A 509 1.36 21.50 20.25
N ASP A 510 2.31 20.58 20.47
CA ASP A 510 2.96 19.82 19.39
C ASP A 510 2.02 18.75 18.78
N GLN A 511 0.77 18.67 19.25
CA GLN A 511 -0.28 17.76 18.78
C GLN A 511 -1.45 18.54 18.17
N PHE A 512 -2.04 17.94 17.13
CA PHE A 512 -3.27 18.40 16.49
C PHE A 512 -4.42 18.53 17.49
N ALA A 513 -5.20 19.61 17.35
CA ALA A 513 -6.44 19.84 18.09
C ALA A 513 -7.52 20.34 17.13
N GLU A 514 -8.80 20.06 17.42
CA GLU A 514 -9.90 20.70 16.69
C GLU A 514 -10.00 22.17 17.09
N VAL A 515 -9.86 23.07 16.11
CA VAL A 515 -9.84 24.52 16.27
C VAL A 515 -10.89 25.14 15.34
N ALA A 516 -11.79 25.94 15.91
CA ALA A 516 -12.74 26.73 15.15
C ALA A 516 -12.03 27.91 14.44
N PHE A 517 -12.38 28.15 13.17
CA PHE A 517 -11.77 29.21 12.35
C PHE A 517 -12.12 30.63 12.85
N GLY A 518 -13.32 30.82 13.39
CA GLY A 518 -13.77 32.10 13.94
C GLY A 518 -13.90 33.18 12.84
N ASP A 519 -13.19 34.30 12.99
CA ASP A 519 -13.16 35.37 11.98
C ASP A 519 -12.25 35.03 10.78
N ALA A 520 -11.52 33.90 10.80
CA ALA A 520 -10.69 33.49 9.66
C ALA A 520 -11.59 32.96 8.52
N PRO A 521 -11.45 33.46 7.28
CA PRO A 521 -12.22 32.98 6.14
C PRO A 521 -11.75 31.58 5.73
N ARG A 522 -12.30 30.55 6.39
CA ARG A 522 -12.14 29.11 6.11
C ARG A 522 -13.42 28.38 6.51
N GLN A 523 -13.75 27.35 5.76
CA GLN A 523 -14.92 26.49 5.89
C GLN A 523 -14.68 25.21 5.08
N GLY A 524 -14.95 24.03 5.66
CA GLY A 524 -14.88 22.74 4.97
C GLY A 524 -13.58 22.42 4.20
N VAL A 525 -13.64 21.40 3.33
CA VAL A 525 -12.49 20.89 2.55
C VAL A 525 -12.00 21.88 1.48
N LEU A 526 -12.91 22.70 0.93
CA LEU A 526 -12.60 23.63 -0.18
C LEU A 526 -11.60 24.71 0.20
N THR A 527 -11.45 25.00 1.50
CA THR A 527 -10.54 26.01 2.02
C THR A 527 -9.28 25.40 2.68
N GLN A 528 -9.15 24.07 2.74
CA GLN A 528 -7.98 23.40 3.31
C GLN A 528 -6.76 23.52 2.39
N ALA A 529 -5.60 23.82 2.97
CA ALA A 529 -4.43 24.17 2.18
C ALA A 529 -3.85 23.00 1.38
N GLY A 530 -3.99 21.76 1.84
CA GLY A 530 -3.53 20.57 1.08
C GLY A 530 -4.25 20.42 -0.26
N LEU A 531 -5.59 20.56 -0.28
CA LEU A 531 -6.37 20.55 -1.52
C LEU A 531 -5.97 21.74 -2.43
N LEU A 532 -5.85 22.94 -1.86
CA LEU A 532 -5.49 24.16 -2.58
C LEU A 532 -4.04 24.15 -3.13
N VAL A 533 -3.16 23.34 -2.54
CA VAL A 533 -1.81 22.99 -3.02
C VAL A 533 -1.90 22.12 -4.26
N VAL A 534 -2.66 21.02 -4.24
CA VAL A 534 -2.79 20.09 -5.39
C VAL A 534 -3.44 20.80 -6.59
N LEU A 535 -4.50 21.59 -6.33
CA LEU A 535 -5.29 22.28 -7.34
C LEU A 535 -4.67 23.60 -7.86
N ALA A 536 -3.34 23.75 -7.81
CA ALA A 536 -2.63 24.92 -8.33
C ALA A 536 -1.38 24.52 -9.16
N HIS A 537 -0.64 25.49 -9.69
CA HIS A 537 0.66 25.25 -10.35
C HIS A 537 1.82 25.39 -9.35
N ALA A 538 3.05 25.17 -9.81
CA ALA A 538 4.25 25.25 -8.96
C ALA A 538 4.56 26.68 -8.48
N THR A 539 4.16 27.70 -9.26
CA THR A 539 4.49 29.11 -9.03
C THR A 539 3.27 30.04 -8.88
N HIS A 540 2.05 29.56 -9.19
CA HIS A 540 0.84 30.39 -9.26
C HIS A 540 -0.45 29.58 -9.08
N ASN A 541 -1.55 30.30 -8.86
CA ASN A 541 -2.90 29.76 -8.71
C ASN A 541 -3.43 29.08 -9.99
N SER A 542 -4.57 28.39 -9.89
CA SER A 542 -5.27 27.84 -11.05
C SER A 542 -6.78 27.76 -10.82
N PRO A 543 -7.54 28.85 -11.10
CA PRO A 543 -9.00 28.82 -11.07
C PRO A 543 -9.57 27.66 -11.90
N VAL A 544 -8.98 27.42 -13.06
CA VAL A 544 -9.32 26.32 -13.98
C VAL A 544 -9.26 24.96 -13.27
N LYS A 545 -8.14 24.60 -12.62
CA LYS A 545 -8.03 23.33 -11.88
C LYS A 545 -9.02 23.25 -10.72
N ARG A 546 -9.16 24.35 -9.95
CA ARG A 546 -10.00 24.41 -8.74
C ARG A 546 -11.46 24.20 -9.08
N GLY A 547 -11.99 24.99 -10.01
CA GLY A 547 -13.37 24.86 -10.47
C GLY A 547 -13.64 23.56 -11.22
N LYS A 548 -12.69 23.06 -12.01
CA LYS A 548 -12.80 21.75 -12.65
C LYS A 548 -12.94 20.63 -11.61
N TRP A 549 -12.10 20.62 -10.57
CA TRP A 549 -12.19 19.61 -9.51
C TRP A 549 -13.54 19.66 -8.78
N ILE A 550 -14.06 20.85 -8.46
CA ILE A 550 -15.40 21.04 -7.87
C ILE A 550 -16.47 20.39 -8.76
N MET A 551 -16.46 20.67 -10.07
CA MET A 551 -17.43 20.11 -11.01
C MET A 551 -17.36 18.58 -11.09
N GLU A 552 -16.17 17.99 -11.22
CA GLU A 552 -15.99 16.54 -11.37
C GLU A 552 -16.18 15.74 -10.05
N ASN A 553 -15.88 16.35 -8.89
CA ASN A 553 -15.76 15.62 -7.61
C ASN A 553 -16.80 16.01 -6.56
N LEU A 554 -17.44 17.19 -6.67
CA LEU A 554 -18.52 17.60 -5.76
C LEU A 554 -19.88 17.69 -6.45
N LEU A 555 -19.95 17.92 -7.76
CA LEU A 555 -21.23 18.08 -8.48
C LEU A 555 -21.52 16.97 -9.50
N CYS A 556 -20.49 16.21 -9.89
CA CYS A 556 -20.50 15.20 -10.95
C CYS A 556 -21.09 15.77 -12.24
N GLN A 557 -20.52 16.91 -12.64
CA GLN A 557 -20.86 17.72 -13.81
C GLN A 557 -19.63 17.82 -14.70
N ASP A 558 -19.17 16.70 -15.26
CA ASP A 558 -17.92 16.65 -16.03
C ASP A 558 -17.91 17.70 -17.17
N PRO A 559 -16.89 18.57 -17.24
CA PRO A 559 -16.79 19.53 -18.30
C PRO A 559 -16.56 18.81 -19.64
N PRO A 560 -17.20 19.25 -20.75
CA PRO A 560 -17.07 18.57 -22.02
C PRO A 560 -15.60 18.54 -22.47
N PRO A 561 -15.13 17.43 -23.08
CA PRO A 561 -13.73 17.29 -23.46
C PRO A 561 -13.33 18.34 -24.50
N PRO A 562 -12.08 18.85 -24.45
CA PRO A 562 -11.60 19.81 -25.44
C PRO A 562 -11.59 19.18 -26.84
N PRO A 563 -11.84 19.95 -27.92
CA PRO A 563 -11.83 19.45 -29.28
C PRO A 563 -10.51 18.76 -29.68
N ASP A 564 -10.62 17.67 -30.45
CA ASP A 564 -9.46 16.95 -30.98
C ASP A 564 -8.49 17.88 -31.71
N ASN A 565 -7.21 17.84 -31.31
CA ASN A 565 -6.12 18.68 -31.84
C ASN A 565 -6.26 20.18 -31.52
N LEU A 566 -7.00 20.58 -30.49
CA LEU A 566 -6.89 21.92 -29.92
C LEU A 566 -5.50 22.11 -29.32
N ASP A 567 -4.68 22.95 -29.97
CA ASP A 567 -3.47 23.50 -29.36
C ASP A 567 -3.89 24.50 -28.29
N ILE A 568 -3.47 24.28 -27.04
CA ILE A 568 -3.85 25.12 -25.90
C ILE A 568 -2.82 26.25 -25.78
N PRO A 569 -3.15 27.49 -26.16
CA PRO A 569 -2.20 28.59 -26.05
C PRO A 569 -1.91 28.88 -24.58
N PRO A 570 -0.68 29.31 -24.23
CA PRO A 570 -0.42 29.82 -22.89
C PRO A 570 -1.33 31.02 -22.59
N LEU A 571 -1.63 31.25 -21.32
CA LEU A 571 -2.29 32.49 -20.89
C LEU A 571 -1.39 33.68 -21.26
N GLU A 572 -1.87 34.52 -22.18
CA GLU A 572 -1.18 35.75 -22.55
C GLU A 572 -1.41 36.81 -21.45
N PRO A 573 -0.35 37.50 -20.99
CA PRO A 573 -0.51 38.63 -20.08
C PRO A 573 -1.34 39.75 -20.74
N VAL A 574 -2.28 40.34 -19.98
CA VAL A 574 -2.97 41.58 -20.35
C VAL A 574 -1.93 42.68 -20.64
N GLU A 575 -2.12 43.50 -21.69
CA GLU A 575 -1.07 44.41 -22.22
C GLU A 575 -0.49 45.41 -21.19
N ASP A 576 -1.29 45.85 -20.20
CA ASP A 576 -0.89 46.73 -19.10
C ASP A 576 -0.67 45.98 -17.75
N GLY A 577 -0.78 44.65 -17.76
CA GLY A 577 -0.97 43.82 -16.57
C GLY A 577 -2.45 43.74 -16.14
N GLY A 578 -2.75 42.82 -15.22
CA GLY A 578 -4.10 42.58 -14.71
C GLY A 578 -4.14 41.34 -13.81
N SER A 579 -5.27 41.14 -13.13
CA SER A 579 -5.55 39.93 -12.35
C SER A 579 -5.61 38.67 -13.23
N LEU A 580 -5.44 37.50 -12.62
CA LEU A 580 -5.60 36.20 -13.26
C LEU A 580 -7.03 35.99 -13.79
N ARG A 581 -8.03 36.65 -13.16
CA ARG A 581 -9.41 36.72 -13.67
C ARG A 581 -9.49 37.50 -14.98
N GLU A 582 -8.92 38.71 -15.05
CA GLU A 582 -8.89 39.49 -16.30
C GLU A 582 -8.12 38.76 -17.42
N GLN A 583 -7.03 38.05 -17.08
CA GLN A 583 -6.29 37.20 -18.02
C GLN A 583 -7.13 36.03 -18.55
N LEU A 584 -7.88 35.33 -17.68
CA LEU A 584 -8.78 34.24 -18.07
C LEU A 584 -10.01 34.73 -18.84
N GLU A 585 -10.59 35.87 -18.47
CA GLU A 585 -11.68 36.51 -19.20
C GLU A 585 -11.24 36.97 -20.59
N GLN A 586 -10.01 37.49 -20.75
CA GLN A 586 -9.41 37.77 -22.06
C GLN A 586 -9.19 36.48 -22.88
N HIS A 587 -8.65 35.41 -22.27
CA HIS A 587 -8.47 34.12 -22.94
C HIS A 587 -9.81 33.52 -23.41
N ARG A 588 -10.88 33.71 -22.62
CA ARG A 588 -12.27 33.30 -22.94
C ARG A 588 -13.00 34.23 -23.91
N ALA A 589 -12.33 35.21 -24.50
CA ALA A 589 -12.84 35.89 -25.69
C ALA A 589 -12.93 34.93 -26.89
N ASP A 590 -12.17 33.83 -26.90
CA ASP A 590 -12.35 32.75 -27.88
C ASP A 590 -13.55 31.86 -27.52
N PRO A 591 -14.55 31.69 -28.42
CA PRO A 591 -15.73 30.85 -28.17
C PRO A 591 -15.42 29.37 -27.89
N VAL A 592 -14.29 28.85 -28.38
CA VAL A 592 -13.86 27.46 -28.12
C VAL A 592 -13.48 27.31 -26.64
N CYS A 593 -12.60 28.17 -26.13
CA CYS A 593 -12.22 28.17 -24.71
C CYS A 593 -13.41 28.48 -23.80
N ALA A 594 -14.23 29.48 -24.17
CA ALA A 594 -15.42 29.85 -23.41
C ALA A 594 -16.41 28.69 -23.20
N SER A 595 -16.54 27.78 -24.17
CA SER A 595 -17.54 26.70 -24.16
C SER A 595 -17.48 25.82 -22.90
N CYS A 596 -16.27 25.50 -22.43
CA CYS A 596 -16.02 24.73 -21.21
C CYS A 596 -15.79 25.65 -20.01
N HIS A 597 -14.94 26.68 -20.19
CA HIS A 597 -14.46 27.49 -19.07
C HIS A 597 -15.53 28.35 -18.39
N GLN A 598 -16.63 28.68 -19.08
CA GLN A 598 -17.72 29.47 -18.52
C GLN A 598 -18.38 28.88 -17.25
N TYR A 599 -18.20 27.57 -17.00
CA TYR A 599 -18.76 26.88 -15.84
C TYR A 599 -17.73 26.62 -14.73
N MET A 600 -16.48 26.27 -15.08
CA MET A 600 -15.43 26.00 -14.08
C MET A 600 -14.77 27.27 -13.53
N ASP A 601 -14.48 28.27 -14.37
CA ASP A 601 -13.75 29.45 -13.93
C ASP A 601 -14.43 30.22 -12.78
N PRO A 602 -15.78 30.44 -12.77
CA PRO A 602 -16.45 31.13 -11.66
C PRO A 602 -16.26 30.43 -10.31
N LEU A 603 -16.27 29.09 -10.29
CA LEU A 603 -16.01 28.28 -9.10
C LEU A 603 -14.53 28.40 -8.67
N GLY A 604 -13.63 28.53 -9.65
CA GLY A 604 -12.22 28.80 -9.40
C GLY A 604 -11.94 30.19 -8.83
N PHE A 605 -12.66 31.22 -9.29
CA PHE A 605 -12.51 32.60 -8.84
C PHE A 605 -12.93 32.80 -7.37
N ALA A 606 -13.94 32.07 -6.88
CA ALA A 606 -14.32 32.05 -5.47
C ALA A 606 -13.14 31.74 -4.52
N LEU A 607 -12.19 30.93 -5.00
CA LEU A 607 -11.02 30.46 -4.25
C LEU A 607 -9.77 31.32 -4.50
N GLU A 608 -9.84 32.41 -5.26
CA GLU A 608 -8.64 33.20 -5.59
C GLU A 608 -8.04 33.94 -4.41
N HIS A 609 -8.78 34.20 -3.33
CA HIS A 609 -8.21 34.71 -2.08
C HIS A 609 -7.24 33.75 -1.38
N TYR A 610 -7.19 32.47 -1.77
CA TYR A 610 -6.14 31.55 -1.33
C TYR A 610 -5.08 31.39 -2.41
N ASN A 611 -3.81 31.61 -2.08
CA ASN A 611 -2.70 31.46 -3.01
C ASN A 611 -2.41 29.98 -3.37
N ALA A 612 -1.35 29.72 -4.14
CA ALA A 612 -1.01 28.38 -4.63
C ALA A 612 -0.57 27.38 -3.55
N ILE A 613 -0.51 27.80 -2.29
CA ILE A 613 -0.29 26.95 -1.11
C ILE A 613 -1.38 27.09 -0.03
N GLY A 614 -2.53 27.69 -0.37
CA GLY A 614 -3.68 27.80 0.55
C GLY A 614 -3.58 28.89 1.63
N ALA A 615 -2.56 29.76 1.59
CA ALA A 615 -2.49 30.94 2.46
C ALA A 615 -3.31 32.10 1.88
N TRP A 616 -3.92 32.92 2.76
CA TRP A 616 -4.75 34.05 2.37
C TRP A 616 -3.95 35.18 1.68
N ARG A 617 -4.62 35.93 0.80
CA ARG A 617 -4.14 37.16 0.17
C ARG A 617 -5.30 38.12 -0.16
N ASP A 618 -5.01 39.42 -0.14
CA ASP A 618 -5.99 40.48 -0.42
C ASP A 618 -5.94 41.00 -1.87
N ASP A 619 -4.84 40.72 -2.59
CA ASP A 619 -4.61 41.16 -3.98
C ASP A 619 -3.99 40.06 -4.85
N ASP A 620 -4.18 40.20 -6.16
CA ASP A 620 -3.50 39.43 -7.19
C ASP A 620 -2.67 40.35 -8.10
N ASN A 621 -1.35 40.22 -8.05
CA ASN A 621 -0.40 41.05 -8.81
C ASN A 621 -0.56 42.58 -8.57
N GLY A 622 -1.10 42.99 -7.41
CA GLY A 622 -1.45 44.38 -7.09
C GLY A 622 -2.86 44.82 -7.49
N TYR A 623 -3.68 43.92 -8.05
CA TYR A 623 -5.08 44.14 -8.42
C TYR A 623 -6.01 43.55 -7.36
N THR A 624 -7.13 44.22 -7.06
CA THR A 624 -8.14 43.69 -6.13
C THR A 624 -8.75 42.42 -6.68
N ILE A 625 -8.82 41.37 -5.85
CA ILE A 625 -9.46 40.10 -6.21
C ILE A 625 -10.98 40.32 -6.30
N ASP A 626 -11.57 39.89 -7.41
CA ASP A 626 -13.01 39.74 -7.57
C ASP A 626 -13.34 38.24 -7.53
N ALA A 627 -13.89 37.81 -6.39
CA ALA A 627 -14.20 36.42 -6.09
C ALA A 627 -15.68 36.04 -6.38
N THR A 628 -16.44 36.91 -7.04
CA THR A 628 -17.85 36.62 -7.39
C THR A 628 -17.95 35.52 -8.43
N GLY A 629 -18.95 34.66 -8.32
CA GLY A 629 -19.26 33.67 -9.34
C GLY A 629 -20.70 33.17 -9.26
N GLN A 630 -20.97 32.08 -9.96
CA GLN A 630 -22.25 31.39 -9.94
C GLN A 630 -22.12 29.90 -10.26
N LEU A 631 -23.03 29.09 -9.71
CA LEU A 631 -23.22 27.69 -10.07
C LEU A 631 -23.86 27.55 -11.46
N MET A 632 -23.84 26.33 -12.03
CA MET A 632 -24.58 26.01 -13.26
C MET A 632 -26.11 26.12 -13.07
N SER A 633 -26.60 25.97 -11.84
CA SER A 633 -27.99 26.23 -11.45
C SER A 633 -28.37 27.73 -11.43
N GLY A 634 -27.39 28.63 -11.55
CA GLY A 634 -27.59 30.09 -11.58
C GLY A 634 -27.64 30.76 -10.20
N VAL A 635 -27.42 30.01 -9.12
CA VAL A 635 -27.16 30.56 -7.78
C VAL A 635 -25.83 31.31 -7.82
N ALA A 636 -25.81 32.56 -7.35
CA ALA A 636 -24.62 33.41 -7.31
C ALA A 636 -24.04 33.48 -5.89
N PHE A 637 -22.73 33.68 -5.80
CA PHE A 637 -21.95 33.75 -4.55
C PHE A 637 -20.82 34.79 -4.66
N ASP A 638 -20.35 35.32 -3.53
CA ASP A 638 -19.12 36.09 -3.41
C ASP A 638 -18.10 35.34 -2.52
N GLY A 639 -17.05 34.80 -3.15
CA GLY A 639 -16.01 34.06 -2.44
C GLY A 639 -16.38 32.63 -2.02
N ALA A 640 -15.41 31.97 -1.37
CA ALA A 640 -15.43 30.54 -1.13
C ALA A 640 -16.47 30.05 -0.11
N LEU A 641 -16.84 30.88 0.86
CA LEU A 641 -17.80 30.52 1.91
C LEU A 641 -19.22 30.48 1.35
N GLU A 642 -19.67 31.57 0.73
CA GLU A 642 -20.97 31.60 0.02
C GLU A 642 -21.05 30.55 -1.10
N MET A 643 -19.92 30.20 -1.74
CA MET A 643 -19.88 29.09 -2.69
C MET A 643 -20.03 27.71 -2.01
N SER A 644 -19.43 27.50 -0.84
CA SER A 644 -19.53 26.24 -0.09
C SER A 644 -20.96 26.02 0.42
N ASP A 645 -21.57 27.07 0.95
CA ASP A 645 -22.99 27.12 1.31
C ASP A 645 -23.88 26.78 0.09
N ALA A 646 -23.65 27.44 -1.06
CA ALA A 646 -24.42 27.22 -2.28
C ALA A 646 -24.26 25.81 -2.87
N ILE A 647 -23.08 25.19 -2.77
CA ILE A 647 -22.86 23.80 -3.20
C ILE A 647 -23.54 22.81 -2.24
N ALA A 648 -23.55 23.09 -0.92
CA ALA A 648 -24.25 22.26 0.06
C ALA A 648 -25.78 22.28 -0.13
N GLU A 649 -26.36 23.38 -0.61
CA GLU A 649 -27.78 23.46 -1.01
C GLU A 649 -28.08 22.87 -2.41
N ASP A 650 -27.08 22.64 -3.28
CA ASP A 650 -27.31 22.12 -4.63
C ASP A 650 -27.50 20.59 -4.61
N PRO A 651 -28.60 20.03 -5.16
CA PRO A 651 -28.85 18.59 -5.17
C PRO A 651 -27.85 17.80 -6.02
N GLY A 652 -26.91 18.46 -6.71
CA GLY A 652 -25.70 17.85 -7.26
C GLY A 652 -24.75 17.26 -6.23
N PHE A 653 -24.63 17.88 -5.05
CA PHE A 653 -23.66 17.46 -4.03
C PHE A 653 -23.93 16.07 -3.43
N PRO A 654 -25.11 15.80 -2.83
CA PRO A 654 -25.42 14.48 -2.27
C PRO A 654 -25.45 13.38 -3.35
N ARG A 655 -25.87 13.71 -4.58
CA ARG A 655 -25.79 12.79 -5.74
C ARG A 655 -24.35 12.40 -6.03
N CYS A 656 -23.46 13.38 -6.17
CA CYS A 656 -22.08 13.12 -6.57
C CYS A 656 -21.29 12.37 -5.48
N LEU A 657 -21.50 12.71 -4.20
CA LEU A 657 -20.93 11.98 -3.08
C LEU A 657 -21.34 10.50 -3.11
N THR A 658 -22.65 10.26 -3.30
CA THR A 658 -23.23 8.92 -3.45
C THR A 658 -22.61 8.16 -4.64
N GLU A 659 -22.45 8.83 -5.78
CA GLU A 659 -21.81 8.29 -6.98
C GLU A 659 -20.34 7.92 -6.74
N LYS A 660 -19.53 8.78 -6.11
CA LYS A 660 -18.12 8.46 -5.80
C LYS A 660 -18.02 7.27 -4.83
N ALA A 661 -18.88 7.20 -3.82
CA ALA A 661 -18.92 6.07 -2.89
C ALA A 661 -19.31 4.76 -3.59
N PHE A 662 -20.31 4.80 -4.48
CA PHE A 662 -20.74 3.66 -5.31
C PHE A 662 -19.61 3.15 -6.23
N ILE A 663 -18.95 4.06 -6.95
CA ILE A 663 -17.82 3.76 -7.85
C ILE A 663 -16.69 3.07 -7.08
N TYR A 664 -16.31 3.60 -5.91
CA TYR A 664 -15.27 3.02 -5.07
C TYR A 664 -15.64 1.65 -4.50
N ALA A 665 -16.87 1.49 -4.00
CA ALA A 665 -17.36 0.25 -3.40
C ALA A 665 -17.34 -0.92 -4.40
N LEU A 666 -17.84 -0.69 -5.62
CA LEU A 666 -17.93 -1.73 -6.65
C LEU A 666 -16.66 -1.83 -7.51
N GLY A 667 -15.86 -0.78 -7.63
CA GLY A 667 -14.69 -0.72 -8.52
C GLY A 667 -15.09 -0.72 -10.00
N ARG A 668 -16.20 -0.05 -10.34
CA ARG A 668 -16.72 0.12 -11.71
C ARG A 668 -17.44 1.45 -11.87
N ASP A 669 -17.72 1.81 -13.11
CA ASP A 669 -18.49 3.00 -13.46
C ASP A 669 -19.98 2.88 -13.10
N VAL A 670 -20.65 4.03 -13.00
CA VAL A 670 -22.12 4.12 -12.93
C VAL A 670 -22.70 3.90 -14.32
N ARG A 671 -23.71 3.04 -14.41
CA ARG A 671 -24.44 2.76 -15.65
C ARG A 671 -25.82 3.38 -15.59
N ILE A 672 -26.45 3.56 -16.75
CA ILE A 672 -27.87 3.98 -16.86
C ILE A 672 -28.80 3.03 -16.09
N ALA A 673 -28.44 1.74 -15.98
CA ALA A 673 -29.19 0.77 -15.17
C ALA A 673 -29.08 1.01 -13.65
N ASP A 674 -28.02 1.64 -13.17
CA ASP A 674 -27.86 1.97 -11.74
C ASP A 674 -28.62 3.26 -11.35
N THR A 675 -29.03 4.10 -12.32
CA THR A 675 -29.69 5.39 -12.06
C THR A 675 -30.93 5.30 -11.18
N PRO A 676 -31.92 4.39 -11.41
CA PRO A 676 -33.12 4.32 -10.56
C PRO A 676 -32.79 3.96 -9.11
N TYR A 677 -31.78 3.10 -8.90
CA TYR A 677 -31.29 2.77 -7.58
C TYR A 677 -30.57 3.96 -6.93
N LEU A 678 -29.73 4.70 -7.65
CA LEU A 678 -29.07 5.89 -7.12
C LEU A 678 -30.09 7.00 -6.76
N GLU A 679 -31.17 7.14 -7.54
CA GLU A 679 -32.29 8.04 -7.24
C GLU A 679 -33.11 7.58 -6.02
N GLU A 680 -33.42 6.27 -5.90
CA GLU A 680 -34.05 5.72 -4.70
C GLU A 680 -33.17 5.94 -3.47
N LEU A 681 -31.87 5.66 -3.59
CA LEU A 681 -30.89 5.88 -2.54
C LEU A 681 -30.94 7.35 -2.10
N GLN A 682 -30.78 8.32 -3.01
CA GLN A 682 -30.92 9.75 -2.68
C GLN A 682 -32.28 10.12 -2.04
N ALA A 683 -33.36 9.38 -2.31
CA ALA A 683 -34.68 9.61 -1.71
C ALA A 683 -34.87 8.96 -0.33
N GLN A 684 -34.08 7.94 0.03
CA GLN A 684 -34.08 7.32 1.36
C GLN A 684 -33.30 8.13 2.41
N LEU A 685 -32.51 9.12 1.98
CA LEU A 685 -31.44 9.75 2.77
C LEU A 685 -31.68 11.27 2.82
N GLU A 686 -32.26 11.79 3.92
CA GLU A 686 -32.63 13.21 3.99
C GLU A 686 -31.39 14.11 3.99
N LEU A 687 -31.31 15.01 2.99
CA LEU A 687 -30.08 15.61 2.46
C LEU A 687 -29.29 16.57 3.40
N ALA A 688 -29.66 16.70 4.67
CA ALA A 688 -29.09 17.68 5.61
C ALA A 688 -28.30 17.08 6.79
N ASP A 689 -28.81 15.99 7.39
CA ASP A 689 -28.27 15.37 8.62
C ASP A 689 -27.55 14.04 8.35
N TYR A 690 -27.18 13.79 7.08
CA TYR A 690 -26.85 12.45 6.60
C TYR A 690 -25.42 11.97 6.91
N SER A 691 -25.27 10.77 7.48
CA SER A 691 -23.95 10.21 7.84
C SER A 691 -23.37 9.25 6.78
N PHE A 692 -22.03 9.15 6.73
CA PHE A 692 -21.38 8.19 5.82
C PHE A 692 -21.63 6.72 6.18
N ALA A 693 -21.83 6.41 7.47
CA ALA A 693 -22.14 5.05 7.92
C ALA A 693 -23.45 4.52 7.32
N GLU A 694 -24.46 5.38 7.17
CA GLU A 694 -25.72 5.05 6.51
C GLU A 694 -25.53 4.86 4.99
N LEU A 695 -24.58 5.57 4.36
CA LEU A 695 -24.25 5.40 2.94
C LEU A 695 -23.56 4.08 2.66
N VAL A 696 -22.57 3.74 3.47
CA VAL A 696 -21.92 2.43 3.45
C VAL A 696 -22.96 1.32 3.63
N LEU A 697 -23.87 1.47 4.60
CA LEU A 697 -24.92 0.50 4.86
C LEU A 697 -25.86 0.33 3.66
N ALA A 698 -26.43 1.42 3.17
CA ALA A 698 -27.42 1.38 2.10
C ALA A 698 -26.82 0.84 0.78
N LEU A 699 -25.57 1.23 0.45
CA LEU A 699 -24.78 0.63 -0.62
C LEU A 699 -24.57 -0.88 -0.41
N ALA A 700 -24.14 -1.32 0.78
CA ALA A 700 -23.90 -2.73 1.09
C ALA A 700 -25.17 -3.58 1.03
N THR A 701 -26.35 -2.99 1.32
CA THR A 701 -27.65 -3.66 1.20
C THR A 701 -28.23 -3.64 -0.22
N SER A 702 -27.61 -2.96 -1.19
CA SER A 702 -28.14 -2.83 -2.55
C SER A 702 -27.99 -4.07 -3.43
N ASP A 703 -28.87 -4.22 -4.43
CA ASP A 703 -28.77 -5.31 -5.40
C ASP A 703 -27.54 -5.16 -6.31
N SER A 704 -27.14 -3.94 -6.68
CA SER A 704 -25.87 -3.71 -7.41
C SER A 704 -24.62 -4.14 -6.60
N PHE A 705 -24.72 -4.27 -5.27
CA PHE A 705 -23.66 -4.78 -4.40
C PHE A 705 -23.84 -6.27 -4.02
N ARG A 706 -25.07 -6.78 -3.93
CA ARG A 706 -25.39 -8.16 -3.51
C ARG A 706 -25.57 -9.14 -4.67
N MET A 707 -25.76 -8.65 -5.89
CA MET A 707 -26.06 -9.47 -7.06
C MET A 707 -25.02 -9.32 -8.18
N ARG A 708 -25.18 -10.16 -9.20
CA ARG A 708 -24.53 -10.13 -10.51
C ARG A 708 -25.47 -10.72 -11.56
N ARG A 709 -25.03 -10.74 -12.81
CA ARG A 709 -25.55 -11.60 -13.88
C ARG A 709 -24.44 -11.96 -14.88
N GLY A 710 -24.68 -12.99 -15.68
CA GLY A 710 -23.88 -13.34 -16.84
C GLY A 710 -24.13 -12.45 -18.07
N THR A 711 -23.61 -12.90 -19.22
CA THR A 711 -23.68 -12.23 -20.54
C THR A 711 -23.77 -13.22 -21.69
N GLN A 712 -24.52 -12.89 -22.74
CA GLN A 712 -24.55 -13.66 -23.99
C GLN A 712 -23.30 -13.52 -24.90
N GLU A 713 -22.23 -12.83 -24.49
CA GLU A 713 -21.01 -12.69 -25.32
C GLU A 713 -20.12 -13.95 -25.27
N ASN A 714 -19.40 -14.23 -26.38
CA ASN A 714 -18.72 -15.52 -26.66
C ASN A 714 -17.19 -15.40 -26.67
#